data_AF-R1E8Z9-F1
#
_entry.id   AF-R1E8Z9-F1
#
_cell.length_a   1.000
_cell.length_b   1.000
_cell.length_c   1.000
_cell.angle_alpha   90.00
_cell.angle_beta   90.00
_cell.angle_gamma   90.00
#
_symmetry.space_group_name_H-M   'P 1'
#
loop_
_entity.id
_entity.type
_entity.pdbx_description
1 polymer ?
#
loop_
_entity_poly.entity_id
_entity_poly.type
_entity_poly.pdbx_seq_one_letter_code
_entity_poly.pdbx_strand_id
1 'polypeptide(L)'
;MAYRTVEYDNRTTDDNISVSQSSQSNVEDASVRKSFHSVEIRDVPSAEKTRLDGKTMLKSSNFSKSGSWTFEIVSVLFAVASVAAIIGVLARFDGKPLPSWPYDITLNAMIALLATIANASMAVPLSSGLSQLKWIRFKTGRAPLADMEIFDEASRGTLGALKMLVKLRGGFTGSFEALVAIVAITLGPFSQQIATYRARTTSSPIGATNFRALNYTAALPGNTALEGFVPILPMKAATYNGLFAENGKPWTSLPTNCQTGNCTWEPFETLAVCNQCVDMTEYMSRYCANGTPEDGNMTSCGWSLPSGAVLNSSSEVFSMTSLFPSAYSQMPYSTIMKLIFMGTESQSGLAGALEPWATQCTLSACVQTISSSITNGELSENITHTVTNDTVPVGGSVASLDPVLISSAHGNGTYLISMEAMLGMRSWFGELFANGSAARNDRFINQTIDTGDAVLVNLTVGISSGTTFFDSDIVQAFYWNYYEYPGGIDMLMRDLAVSVTVSFRSFLGAVEVPGLALSIESFVHVRWGFVAAPVLAVLLTAAFLGVAMYRSWRCGARLWKSSALAMLLHGLDGDARGRFEATEVLEVQKREAKGVKVQLDDGAVGGASLLRISRLPALVTCTLQRELRQAAATTGYSGSTSVPEYFQTTPELYAGPTATGEAPFLAETNAAPFSHVSYIAPQPLETQQPIMGNTDNRNIFQQMGHLSPYFANPDGFGVNEYPLPAGANITQLHMLHRHGSRYPTSSDGSITLSQKIVNASGTFNATGDLAFLNGWTSKLGAEILVPVGKQQSTTQDRMTQSAEYFLAGFFGLQWTGNVTLELIIEQQNFNNSLAGYYQCNNSNAAVNKGGSNATTEWIDIYLVNATERIKPQVEGLNWTISDTYYAQSLCAYETVALGFSHFCSLFTYEEWLGFEYSIDLSFAGGYGFQSPTGRAVGIGYVQEVLARLNHHVIDTPTAQVNVTLDNNTSTFPLDQALNFDFSHDTNIMAILTAFGLKQFAPFFPATEYTANRSLIVSHMEPFAARLDIEVIEAPYPVLASRSGSSAYNTTGGPTKYVHFVLNQRTVPLHRSFPECEVRDDGWCDLETFMKVQQTKLAEAEYDWSCWGSYPAVPYGTITDGVPVAEPTGRFAVEEL
;
A
#
# COMPACT_ATOMS: atom_id res chain seq x y z
N MET A 1 -52.50 -26.50 11.66
CA MET A 1 -53.47 -26.88 12.72
C MET A 1 -52.77 -27.81 13.73
N ALA A 2 -53.44 -28.25 14.79
CA ALA A 2 -52.79 -28.78 15.99
C ALA A 2 -52.18 -30.20 15.88
N TYR A 3 -51.01 -30.36 16.51
CA TYR A 3 -50.52 -31.50 17.32
C TYR A 3 -51.20 -32.88 17.24
N ARG A 4 -50.37 -33.94 17.17
CA ARG A 4 -50.39 -35.04 18.18
C ARG A 4 -49.20 -36.03 18.12
N THR A 5 -48.59 -36.31 19.30
CA THR A 5 -48.12 -37.63 19.87
C THR A 5 -47.27 -38.64 19.05
N VAL A 6 -46.36 -39.48 19.60
CA VAL A 6 -45.56 -39.59 20.87
C VAL A 6 -44.65 -40.87 20.79
N GLU A 7 -43.87 -41.21 21.83
CA GLU A 7 -43.14 -42.52 22.06
C GLU A 7 -41.79 -42.74 21.31
N TYR A 8 -40.63 -43.00 21.96
CA TYR A 8 -40.11 -44.17 22.77
C TYR A 8 -39.50 -45.29 21.86
N ASP A 9 -38.42 -46.06 22.18
CA ASP A 9 -37.59 -46.22 23.41
C ASP A 9 -36.11 -46.72 23.16
N ASN A 10 -35.26 -46.57 24.18
CA ASN A 10 -33.96 -47.20 24.57
C ASN A 10 -33.26 -48.33 23.75
N ARG A 11 -31.90 -48.40 23.87
CA ARG A 11 -31.19 -49.36 24.80
C ARG A 11 -29.65 -49.31 24.88
N THR A 12 -29.14 -49.04 26.11
CA THR A 12 -28.11 -49.77 26.94
C THR A 12 -26.80 -50.30 26.31
N THR A 13 -25.62 -50.28 26.94
CA THR A 13 -25.18 -50.38 28.38
C THR A 13 -23.84 -49.62 28.57
N ASP A 14 -23.23 -49.31 29.73
CA ASP A 14 -23.60 -49.04 31.16
C ASP A 14 -22.43 -48.10 31.69
N ASP A 15 -21.86 -47.99 32.90
CA ASP A 15 -21.86 -48.63 34.24
C ASP A 15 -21.21 -47.66 35.29
N ASN A 16 -21.08 -48.05 36.57
CA ASN A 16 -20.27 -47.47 37.67
C ASN A 16 -20.61 -46.06 38.25
N ILE A 17 -21.57 -46.06 39.19
CA ILE A 17 -21.43 -45.60 40.60
C ILE A 17 -20.86 -44.16 40.80
N SER A 18 -21.65 -43.07 41.00
CA SER A 18 -22.66 -42.72 42.05
C SER A 18 -22.05 -42.21 43.39
N VAL A 19 -22.65 -41.30 44.19
CA VAL A 19 -23.84 -40.42 44.01
C VAL A 19 -23.83 -39.25 45.04
N SER A 20 -24.31 -38.05 44.68
CA SER A 20 -25.28 -37.26 45.48
C SER A 20 -25.69 -35.90 44.86
N GLN A 21 -26.89 -35.91 44.27
CA GLN A 21 -27.86 -34.79 44.20
C GLN A 21 -27.45 -33.46 43.53
N SER A 22 -27.63 -33.49 42.21
CA SER A 22 -28.44 -32.56 41.38
C SER A 22 -29.66 -31.90 42.10
N SER A 23 -30.38 -30.91 41.53
CA SER A 23 -30.81 -30.82 40.14
C SER A 23 -31.39 -29.48 39.63
N GLN A 24 -31.12 -29.24 38.33
CA GLN A 24 -32.04 -28.76 37.28
C GLN A 24 -32.47 -27.27 37.17
N SER A 25 -32.44 -26.87 35.89
CA SER A 25 -33.00 -25.68 35.25
C SER A 25 -34.51 -25.81 34.98
N ASN A 26 -35.17 -24.70 34.61
CA ASN A 26 -35.90 -24.51 33.33
C ASN A 26 -36.65 -23.14 33.33
N VAL A 27 -36.43 -22.27 32.33
CA VAL A 27 -37.25 -22.03 31.09
C VAL A 27 -38.19 -20.80 31.26
N GLU A 28 -38.59 -20.22 30.13
CA GLU A 28 -39.40 -18.99 29.95
C GLU A 28 -40.89 -19.19 30.40
N ASP A 29 -41.84 -18.24 30.35
CA ASP A 29 -41.95 -17.00 29.55
C ASP A 29 -42.96 -15.97 30.14
N ALA A 30 -42.98 -14.77 29.56
CA ALA A 30 -44.13 -13.89 29.31
C ALA A 30 -45.21 -13.61 30.39
N SER A 31 -45.13 -12.36 30.89
CA SER A 31 -46.18 -11.33 30.67
C SER A 31 -47.29 -11.08 31.74
N VAL A 32 -47.34 -9.79 32.14
CA VAL A 32 -48.53 -8.89 32.08
C VAL A 32 -49.65 -8.96 33.16
N ARG A 33 -49.81 -7.78 33.81
CA ARG A 33 -51.03 -7.17 34.45
C ARG A 33 -51.48 -7.57 35.88
N LYS A 34 -51.62 -6.48 36.69
CA LYS A 34 -52.75 -6.15 37.61
C LYS A 34 -52.83 -6.93 38.94
N SER A 35 -53.39 -6.38 40.05
CA SER A 35 -53.89 -5.01 40.36
C SER A 35 -54.24 -4.86 41.86
N PHE A 36 -54.68 -3.65 42.26
CA PHE A 36 -55.34 -3.29 43.54
C PHE A 36 -54.36 -3.14 44.74
N HIS A 37 -54.49 -2.12 45.61
CA HIS A 37 -55.60 -1.80 46.54
C HIS A 37 -55.89 -2.96 47.51
N SER A 38 -56.02 -2.75 48.81
CA SER A 38 -55.94 -1.53 49.63
C SER A 38 -55.65 -1.93 51.09
N VAL A 39 -55.60 -0.95 52.02
CA VAL A 39 -56.31 -0.98 53.32
C VAL A 39 -55.98 0.31 54.09
N GLU A 40 -56.96 0.79 54.84
CA GLU A 40 -56.90 2.03 55.62
C GLU A 40 -56.87 1.73 57.15
N ILE A 41 -56.33 2.70 57.91
CA ILE A 41 -56.84 3.12 59.24
C ILE A 41 -56.63 2.17 60.46
N ARG A 42 -55.67 2.59 61.31
CA ARG A 42 -55.76 2.92 62.77
C ARG A 42 -55.17 2.04 63.90
N ASP A 43 -54.89 2.79 64.97
CA ASP A 43 -54.80 2.52 66.44
C ASP A 43 -53.77 1.48 66.95
N VAL A 44 -52.62 1.83 67.57
CA VAL A 44 -52.39 2.57 68.85
C VAL A 44 -53.21 1.98 70.02
N PRO A 45 -52.65 1.63 71.23
CA PRO A 45 -51.34 1.96 71.80
C PRO A 45 -50.53 0.81 72.49
N SER A 46 -49.30 1.16 72.94
CA SER A 46 -48.63 0.75 74.20
C SER A 46 -48.54 -0.71 74.68
N ALA A 47 -47.29 -1.16 74.93
CA ALA A 47 -46.89 -1.62 76.27
C ALA A 47 -45.38 -1.45 76.51
N GLU A 48 -45.03 -0.97 77.70
CA GLU A 48 -43.67 -0.74 78.22
C GLU A 48 -43.04 -2.01 78.84
N LYS A 49 -41.71 -2.23 78.70
CA LYS A 49 -40.81 -2.62 79.83
C LYS A 49 -39.29 -2.68 79.54
N THR A 50 -38.60 -1.66 80.09
CA THR A 50 -37.36 -1.69 80.88
C THR A 50 -36.39 -2.91 80.87
N ARG A 51 -35.10 -2.60 80.58
CA ARG A 51 -33.84 -3.15 81.16
C ARG A 51 -33.52 -4.65 80.88
N LEU A 52 -32.26 -5.12 80.90
CA LEU A 52 -31.01 -4.62 81.52
C LEU A 52 -29.75 -5.06 80.71
N ASP A 53 -28.63 -4.39 80.98
CA ASP A 53 -27.23 -4.55 80.51
C ASP A 53 -26.75 -5.82 79.77
N GLY A 54 -25.96 -5.59 78.71
CA GLY A 54 -25.02 -6.57 78.12
C GLY A 54 -23.87 -5.86 77.39
N LYS A 55 -22.63 -5.96 77.91
CA LYS A 55 -21.45 -5.32 77.31
C LYS A 55 -20.75 -6.23 76.29
N THR A 56 -20.56 -5.73 75.07
CA THR A 56 -19.38 -6.10 74.26
C THR A 56 -18.82 -4.84 73.59
N MET A 57 -17.53 -4.55 73.80
CA MET A 57 -16.86 -3.42 73.14
C MET A 57 -16.20 -3.86 71.84
N LEU A 58 -16.38 -3.09 70.78
CA LEU A 58 -15.39 -2.94 69.73
C LEU A 58 -14.99 -1.46 69.58
N LYS A 59 -13.78 -1.16 70.06
CA LYS A 59 -12.94 -0.04 69.61
C LYS A 59 -12.44 -0.39 68.18
N SER A 60 -12.01 0.53 67.31
CA SER A 60 -11.86 1.99 67.39
C SER A 60 -11.60 2.55 65.98
N SER A 61 -12.09 3.76 65.67
CA SER A 61 -11.23 4.85 65.13
C SER A 61 -12.02 6.16 65.01
N ASN A 62 -11.33 7.30 65.11
CA ASN A 62 -11.95 8.63 65.13
C ASN A 62 -12.05 9.25 63.73
N PHE A 63 -13.19 9.07 63.05
CA PHE A 63 -13.56 9.97 61.95
C PHE A 63 -14.20 11.26 62.51
N SER A 64 -13.70 12.42 62.07
CA SER A 64 -14.13 13.73 62.58
C SER A 64 -15.56 14.09 62.11
N LYS A 65 -16.35 14.71 63.00
CA LYS A 65 -17.76 15.09 62.74
C LYS A 65 -17.96 16.34 61.87
N SER A 66 -16.91 16.84 61.24
CA SER A 66 -16.96 17.88 60.21
C SER A 66 -15.99 17.55 59.09
N GLY A 67 -16.36 17.82 57.83
CA GLY A 67 -15.59 17.44 56.64
C GLY A 67 -14.13 17.91 56.63
N SER A 68 -13.31 17.21 55.86
CA SER A 68 -11.85 17.44 55.75
C SER A 68 -11.47 18.09 54.41
N TRP A 69 -10.31 18.74 54.37
CA TRP A 69 -9.64 19.21 53.14
C TRP A 69 -8.55 18.24 52.64
N THR A 70 -8.40 17.06 53.28
CA THR A 70 -7.31 16.11 52.97
C THR A 70 -7.33 15.60 51.53
N PHE A 71 -8.51 15.42 50.92
CA PHE A 71 -8.60 14.98 49.52
C PHE A 71 -8.10 16.06 48.55
N GLU A 72 -8.51 17.31 48.76
CA GLU A 72 -8.05 18.46 47.97
C GLU A 72 -6.54 18.68 48.11
N ILE A 73 -5.99 18.55 49.32
CA ILE A 73 -4.54 18.69 49.58
C ILE A 73 -3.75 17.60 48.84
N VAL A 74 -4.19 16.33 48.93
CA VAL A 74 -3.56 15.21 48.21
C VAL A 74 -3.65 15.42 46.69
N SER A 75 -4.78 15.91 46.19
CA SER A 75 -4.98 16.19 44.76
C SER A 75 -4.06 17.31 44.25
N VAL A 76 -3.89 18.41 45.01
CA VAL A 76 -2.89 19.45 44.68
C VAL A 76 -1.46 18.88 44.68
N LEU A 77 -1.09 18.03 45.63
CA LEU A 77 0.23 17.39 45.66
C LEU A 77 0.44 16.48 44.43
N PHE A 78 -0.60 15.79 43.97
CA PHE A 78 -0.55 14.97 42.75
C PHE A 78 -0.41 15.82 41.48
N ALA A 79 -1.06 16.99 41.41
CA ALA A 79 -0.87 17.97 40.34
C ALA A 79 0.58 18.52 40.31
N VAL A 80 1.15 18.85 41.48
CA VAL A 80 2.56 19.29 41.59
C VAL A 80 3.51 18.18 41.11
N ALA A 81 3.31 16.94 41.55
CA ALA A 81 4.12 15.80 41.12
C ALA A 81 4.03 15.55 39.60
N SER A 82 2.84 15.69 39.02
CA SER A 82 2.62 15.50 37.57
C SER A 82 3.34 16.57 36.73
N VAL A 83 3.29 17.84 37.13
CA VAL A 83 4.03 18.92 36.43
C VAL A 83 5.56 18.78 36.64
N ALA A 84 6.00 18.35 37.82
CA ALA A 84 7.42 18.03 38.04
C ALA A 84 7.91 16.86 37.17
N ALA A 85 7.08 15.84 36.95
CA ALA A 85 7.40 14.73 36.05
C ALA A 85 7.53 15.20 34.58
N ILE A 86 6.62 16.06 34.10
CA ILE A 86 6.73 16.68 32.77
C ILE A 86 8.08 17.40 32.61
N ILE A 87 8.46 18.23 33.59
CA ILE A 87 9.74 18.97 33.58
C ILE A 87 10.94 18.01 33.56
N GLY A 88 10.91 16.94 34.36
CA GLY A 88 11.98 15.94 34.42
C GLY A 88 12.15 15.15 33.12
N VAL A 89 11.04 14.76 32.48
CA VAL A 89 11.04 14.09 31.17
C VAL A 89 11.61 15.02 30.09
N LEU A 90 11.14 16.26 30.01
CA LEU A 90 11.64 17.25 29.05
C LEU A 90 13.14 17.51 29.20
N ALA A 91 13.62 17.74 30.43
CA ALA A 91 15.04 17.93 30.72
C ALA A 91 15.92 16.71 30.37
N ARG A 92 15.34 15.50 30.32
CA ARG A 92 16.07 14.27 29.98
C ARG A 92 16.25 14.09 28.47
N PHE A 93 15.41 14.69 27.63
CA PHE A 93 15.38 14.48 26.18
C PHE A 93 15.62 15.72 25.31
N ASP A 94 15.62 16.94 25.85
CA ASP A 94 16.01 18.15 25.11
C ASP A 94 17.40 17.99 24.45
N GLY A 95 17.49 18.31 23.15
CA GLY A 95 18.71 18.20 22.35
C GLY A 95 19.14 16.79 21.94
N LYS A 96 18.26 15.77 22.03
CA LYS A 96 18.58 14.37 21.72
C LYS A 96 17.69 13.81 20.60
N PRO A 97 18.10 12.73 19.90
CA PRO A 97 17.22 12.05 18.96
C PRO A 97 15.95 11.53 19.66
N LEU A 98 14.89 11.27 18.88
CA LEU A 98 13.66 10.65 19.35
C LEU A 98 13.95 9.38 20.18
N PRO A 99 13.39 9.25 21.39
CA PRO A 99 13.62 8.07 22.21
C PRO A 99 12.73 6.91 21.74
N SER A 100 13.35 5.79 21.36
CA SER A 100 12.66 4.50 21.20
C SER A 100 12.27 3.97 22.58
N TRP A 101 11.01 4.13 22.97
CA TRP A 101 10.42 3.46 24.14
C TRP A 101 9.69 2.19 23.68
N PRO A 102 9.71 1.10 24.47
CA PRO A 102 8.87 -0.06 24.17
C PRO A 102 7.39 0.33 24.21
N TYR A 103 6.57 -0.34 23.39
CA TYR A 103 5.14 -0.06 23.21
C TYR A 103 4.83 1.31 22.57
N ASP A 104 5.78 1.88 21.81
CA ASP A 104 5.63 3.03 20.88
C ASP A 104 4.99 4.31 21.46
N ILE A 105 4.98 4.43 22.79
CA ILE A 105 4.48 5.60 23.50
C ILE A 105 5.32 6.83 23.10
N THR A 106 4.71 7.79 22.42
CA THR A 106 5.43 9.00 22.03
C THR A 106 5.71 9.93 23.22
N LEU A 107 6.75 10.74 23.11
CA LEU A 107 7.07 11.80 24.07
C LEU A 107 5.87 12.75 24.30
N ASN A 108 5.13 13.07 23.23
CA ASN A 108 3.93 13.89 23.29
C ASN A 108 2.77 13.19 24.02
N ALA A 109 2.56 11.88 23.80
CA ALA A 109 1.54 11.11 24.52
C ALA A 109 1.81 11.11 26.04
N MET A 110 3.06 10.92 26.46
CA MET A 110 3.46 10.98 27.87
C MET A 110 3.23 12.37 28.49
N ILE A 111 3.59 13.45 27.76
CA ILE A 111 3.35 14.83 28.21
C ILE A 111 1.83 15.12 28.31
N ALA A 112 1.04 14.69 27.33
CA ALA A 112 -0.41 14.87 27.31
C ALA A 112 -1.13 14.08 28.43
N LEU A 113 -0.67 12.86 28.73
CA LEU A 113 -1.17 12.06 29.84
C LEU A 113 -0.92 12.74 31.19
N LEU A 114 0.34 13.13 31.45
CA LEU A 114 0.71 13.83 32.70
C LEU A 114 -0.01 15.19 32.83
N ALA A 115 -0.19 15.91 31.72
CA ALA A 115 -0.95 17.16 31.67
C ALA A 115 -2.44 16.94 32.00
N THR A 116 -3.04 15.86 31.49
CA THR A 116 -4.43 15.49 31.76
C THR A 116 -4.62 15.11 33.23
N ILE A 117 -3.70 14.32 33.81
CA ILE A 117 -3.68 13.97 35.23
C ILE A 117 -3.54 15.24 36.11
N ALA A 118 -2.66 16.17 35.74
CA ALA A 118 -2.51 17.44 36.44
C ALA A 118 -3.80 18.28 36.41
N ASN A 119 -4.46 18.40 35.25
CA ASN A 119 -5.69 19.17 35.09
C ASN A 119 -6.86 18.56 35.88
N ALA A 120 -7.07 17.24 35.78
CA ALA A 120 -8.07 16.52 36.58
C ALA A 120 -7.84 16.69 38.10
N SER A 121 -6.57 16.68 38.52
CA SER A 121 -6.18 16.91 39.92
C SER A 121 -6.36 18.36 40.39
N MET A 122 -6.32 19.34 39.49
CA MET A 122 -6.66 20.74 39.81
C MET A 122 -8.16 21.01 39.85
N ALA A 123 -8.98 20.28 39.09
CA ALA A 123 -10.43 20.45 39.09
C ALA A 123 -11.07 20.20 40.47
N VAL A 124 -10.51 19.23 41.24
CA VAL A 124 -10.97 18.86 42.59
C VAL A 124 -10.91 20.02 43.60
N PRO A 125 -9.75 20.67 43.88
CA PRO A 125 -9.66 21.81 44.80
C PRO A 125 -10.40 23.06 44.29
N LEU A 126 -10.45 23.31 42.99
CA LEU A 126 -11.17 24.44 42.40
C LEU A 126 -12.69 24.33 42.64
N SER A 127 -13.31 23.26 42.14
CA SER A 127 -14.76 23.02 42.26
C SER A 127 -15.24 22.96 43.72
N SER A 128 -14.50 22.24 44.57
CA SER A 128 -14.82 22.12 46.01
C SER A 128 -14.65 23.44 46.75
N GLY A 129 -13.63 24.24 46.41
CA GLY A 129 -13.37 25.55 46.98
C GLY A 129 -14.43 26.60 46.60
N LEU A 130 -14.82 26.68 45.32
CA LEU A 130 -15.95 27.53 44.88
C LEU A 130 -17.23 27.17 45.62
N SER A 131 -17.54 25.88 45.63
CA SER A 131 -18.75 25.38 46.26
C SER A 131 -18.77 25.67 47.76
N GLN A 132 -17.60 25.73 48.42
CA GLN A 132 -17.50 26.16 49.82
C GLN A 132 -17.59 27.68 49.99
N LEU A 133 -17.06 28.49 49.06
CA LEU A 133 -17.22 29.95 49.06
C LEU A 133 -18.69 30.37 48.92
N LYS A 134 -19.50 29.61 48.15
CA LYS A 134 -20.96 29.76 48.06
C LYS A 134 -21.62 29.82 49.45
N TRP A 135 -21.31 28.87 50.31
CA TRP A 135 -21.88 28.80 51.66
C TRP A 135 -21.35 29.90 52.59
N ILE A 136 -20.07 30.27 52.44
CA ILE A 136 -19.47 31.40 53.17
C ILE A 136 -20.17 32.72 52.80
N ARG A 137 -20.54 32.92 51.52
CA ARG A 137 -21.27 34.10 51.04
C ARG A 137 -22.62 34.28 51.72
N PHE A 138 -23.43 33.21 51.84
CA PHE A 138 -24.74 33.28 52.49
C PHE A 138 -24.69 33.25 54.02
N LYS A 139 -23.59 32.77 54.64
CA LYS A 139 -23.37 32.89 56.10
C LYS A 139 -22.86 34.29 56.50
N THR A 140 -22.02 34.93 55.68
CA THR A 140 -21.43 36.26 55.96
C THR A 140 -22.40 37.43 55.83
N GLY A 141 -23.50 37.28 55.08
CA GLY A 141 -24.49 38.34 54.92
C GLY A 141 -25.58 38.02 53.92
N ARG A 142 -26.52 38.96 53.76
CA ARG A 142 -27.68 38.81 52.87
C ARG A 142 -27.27 38.94 51.39
N ALA A 143 -27.49 37.89 50.61
CA ALA A 143 -27.25 37.89 49.16
C ALA A 143 -28.52 37.47 48.39
N PRO A 144 -28.71 37.88 47.12
CA PRO A 144 -29.79 37.39 46.27
C PRO A 144 -29.75 35.87 46.14
N LEU A 145 -30.91 35.20 46.16
CA LEU A 145 -30.99 33.75 46.00
C LEU A 145 -30.37 33.28 44.67
N ALA A 146 -30.50 34.07 43.60
CA ALA A 146 -29.86 33.81 42.30
C ALA A 146 -28.31 33.82 42.32
N ASP A 147 -27.66 34.32 43.37
CA ASP A 147 -26.20 34.17 43.52
C ASP A 147 -25.83 32.71 43.78
N MET A 148 -26.74 31.91 44.35
CA MET A 148 -26.55 30.47 44.60
C MET A 148 -26.36 29.69 43.30
N GLU A 149 -27.16 30.01 42.28
CA GLU A 149 -27.07 29.43 40.92
C GLU A 149 -25.74 29.82 40.24
N ILE A 150 -25.31 31.09 40.37
CA ILE A 150 -24.06 31.58 39.76
C ILE A 150 -22.82 30.89 40.34
N PHE A 151 -22.74 30.72 41.66
CA PHE A 151 -21.64 29.98 42.29
C PHE A 151 -21.67 28.48 41.94
N ASP A 152 -22.85 27.89 41.76
CA ASP A 152 -22.98 26.47 41.39
C ASP A 152 -22.60 26.22 39.93
N GLU A 153 -23.08 27.05 38.99
CA GLU A 153 -22.66 27.04 37.59
C GLU A 153 -21.13 27.15 37.47
N ALA A 154 -20.52 28.09 38.20
CA ALA A 154 -19.06 28.27 38.18
C ALA A 154 -18.30 27.04 38.70
N SER A 155 -18.80 26.38 39.75
CA SER A 155 -18.16 25.18 40.31
C SER A 155 -18.22 23.96 39.40
N ARG A 156 -19.03 24.00 38.33
CA ARG A 156 -19.23 22.92 37.36
C ARG A 156 -18.54 23.16 36.02
N GLY A 157 -18.11 24.38 35.69
CA GLY A 157 -17.53 24.63 34.38
C GLY A 157 -17.16 26.08 34.06
N THR A 158 -16.34 26.18 33.02
CA THR A 158 -15.66 27.40 32.54
C THR A 158 -16.63 28.51 32.12
N LEU A 159 -17.75 28.15 31.49
CA LEU A 159 -18.85 29.08 31.16
C LEU A 159 -19.50 29.68 32.41
N GLY A 160 -19.61 28.92 33.50
CA GLY A 160 -20.09 29.41 34.79
C GLY A 160 -19.10 30.38 35.43
N ALA A 161 -17.81 30.04 35.42
CA ALA A 161 -16.73 30.91 35.89
C ALA A 161 -16.73 32.26 35.12
N LEU A 162 -16.87 32.21 33.80
CA LEU A 162 -16.99 33.41 32.95
C LEU A 162 -18.23 34.24 33.30
N LYS A 163 -19.42 33.62 33.43
CA LYS A 163 -20.65 34.31 33.89
C LYS A 163 -20.46 34.95 35.28
N MET A 164 -19.70 34.32 36.17
CA MET A 164 -19.45 34.79 37.53
C MET A 164 -18.47 35.98 37.57
N LEU A 165 -17.45 35.99 36.69
CA LEU A 165 -16.57 37.13 36.43
C LEU A 165 -17.37 38.32 35.88
N VAL A 166 -18.08 38.14 34.77
CA VAL A 166 -18.86 39.20 34.09
C VAL A 166 -19.89 39.85 35.01
N LYS A 167 -20.52 39.07 35.90
CA LYS A 167 -21.52 39.59 36.86
C LYS A 167 -20.91 40.09 38.18
N LEU A 168 -19.60 39.92 38.40
CA LEU A 168 -18.82 40.30 39.61
C LEU A 168 -19.36 39.79 40.97
N ARG A 169 -20.34 38.86 40.98
CA ARG A 169 -21.08 38.49 42.21
C ARG A 169 -20.30 37.63 43.21
N GLY A 170 -19.20 37.01 42.76
CA GLY A 170 -18.30 36.24 43.61
C GLY A 170 -17.52 37.08 44.63
N GLY A 171 -17.44 38.41 44.43
CA GLY A 171 -16.47 39.26 45.11
C GLY A 171 -15.02 38.83 44.82
N PHE A 172 -14.05 39.48 45.48
CA PHE A 172 -12.62 39.29 45.16
C PHE A 172 -12.17 37.82 45.09
N THR A 173 -12.53 36.98 46.07
CA THR A 173 -12.07 35.57 46.07
C THR A 173 -12.82 34.66 45.11
N GLY A 174 -14.09 34.95 44.81
CA GLY A 174 -14.82 34.20 43.79
C GLY A 174 -14.38 34.58 42.38
N SER A 175 -14.06 35.86 42.14
CA SER A 175 -13.49 36.31 40.87
C SER A 175 -12.04 35.86 40.67
N PHE A 176 -11.23 35.82 41.74
CA PHE A 176 -9.88 35.26 41.68
C PHE A 176 -9.91 33.78 41.26
N GLU A 177 -10.74 32.96 41.92
CA GLU A 177 -10.88 31.54 41.56
C GLU A 177 -11.32 31.37 40.11
N ALA A 178 -12.36 32.10 39.68
CA ALA A 178 -12.94 31.93 38.36
C ALA A 178 -11.93 32.24 37.23
N LEU A 179 -10.92 33.08 37.51
CA LEU A 179 -9.78 33.29 36.63
C LEU A 179 -8.82 32.08 36.63
N VAL A 180 -8.52 31.48 37.79
CA VAL A 180 -7.67 30.26 37.87
C VAL A 180 -8.33 29.08 37.14
N ALA A 181 -9.64 28.90 37.28
CA ALA A 181 -10.39 27.87 36.56
C ALA A 181 -10.36 28.04 35.03
N ILE A 182 -10.24 29.28 34.53
CA ILE A 182 -10.05 29.57 33.11
C ILE A 182 -8.59 29.35 32.68
N VAL A 183 -7.61 29.75 33.51
CA VAL A 183 -6.18 29.50 33.24
C VAL A 183 -5.86 28.00 33.21
N ALA A 184 -6.51 27.17 34.03
CA ALA A 184 -6.31 25.73 34.02
C ALA A 184 -6.60 25.08 32.65
N ILE A 185 -7.55 25.62 31.87
CA ILE A 185 -7.91 25.12 30.53
C ILE A 185 -6.69 25.17 29.59
N THR A 186 -5.86 26.22 29.69
CA THR A 186 -4.75 26.44 28.75
C THR A 186 -3.65 25.39 28.90
N LEU A 187 -3.63 24.62 30.00
CA LEU A 187 -2.63 23.60 30.28
C LEU A 187 -2.59 22.51 29.18
N GLY A 188 -3.73 22.14 28.60
CA GLY A 188 -3.81 21.17 27.50
C GLY A 188 -3.14 21.65 26.21
N PRO A 189 -3.63 22.75 25.58
CA PRO A 189 -3.01 23.29 24.37
C PRO A 189 -1.54 23.72 24.57
N PHE A 190 -1.16 24.20 25.76
CA PHE A 190 0.23 24.57 26.03
C PHE A 190 1.14 23.35 26.21
N SER A 191 0.66 22.23 26.77
CA SER A 191 1.51 21.03 26.97
C SER A 191 1.94 20.39 25.63
N GLN A 192 1.03 20.37 24.65
CA GLN A 192 1.31 19.91 23.28
C GLN A 192 2.35 20.80 22.54
N GLN A 193 2.53 22.05 22.96
CA GLN A 193 3.46 23.00 22.34
C GLN A 193 4.86 23.02 22.99
N ILE A 194 5.09 22.23 24.06
CA ILE A 194 6.38 22.23 24.78
C ILE A 194 7.46 21.46 24.01
N ALA A 195 7.14 20.30 23.44
CA ALA A 195 8.07 19.49 22.67
C ALA A 195 7.87 19.72 21.16
N THR A 196 8.96 19.99 20.45
CA THR A 196 8.98 20.12 18.98
C THR A 196 10.09 19.26 18.41
N TYR A 197 9.90 18.73 17.21
CA TYR A 197 10.89 17.89 16.54
C TYR A 197 11.55 18.68 15.41
N ARG A 198 12.88 18.55 15.26
CA ARG A 198 13.63 19.14 14.15
C ARG A 198 14.43 18.05 13.46
N ALA A 199 14.22 17.92 12.14
CA ALA A 199 15.07 17.12 11.29
C ALA A 199 16.51 17.67 11.28
N ARG A 200 17.49 16.77 11.31
CA ARG A 200 18.91 17.07 11.16
C ARG A 200 19.57 15.96 10.36
N THR A 201 20.35 16.33 9.35
CA THR A 201 21.19 15.37 8.61
C THR A 201 22.33 14.85 9.51
N THR A 202 22.48 13.54 9.56
CA THR A 202 23.51 12.80 10.29
C THR A 202 24.23 11.84 9.35
N SER A 203 25.47 11.46 9.67
CA SER A 203 26.11 10.33 8.98
C SER A 203 25.44 9.05 9.44
N SER A 204 24.91 8.28 8.49
CA SER A 204 24.37 6.96 8.78
C SER A 204 25.51 5.99 9.16
N PRO A 205 25.27 5.01 10.04
CA PRO A 205 26.18 3.86 10.21
C PRO A 205 26.12 2.89 9.03
N ILE A 206 25.08 2.99 8.18
CA ILE A 206 24.97 2.27 6.92
C ILE A 206 25.88 2.98 5.91
N GLY A 207 26.90 2.28 5.39
CA GLY A 207 27.81 2.83 4.38
C GLY A 207 27.18 2.97 2.99
N ALA A 208 27.83 3.73 2.12
CA ALA A 208 27.53 3.75 0.69
C ALA A 208 28.68 3.12 -0.11
N THR A 209 28.40 2.51 -1.27
CA THR A 209 29.45 2.03 -2.19
C THR A 209 29.18 2.46 -3.63
N ASN A 210 30.24 2.83 -4.34
CA ASN A 210 30.30 3.03 -5.79
C ASN A 210 31.37 2.08 -6.34
N PHE A 211 31.51 1.94 -7.66
CA PHE A 211 32.45 1.02 -8.29
C PHE A 211 33.35 1.76 -9.29
N ARG A 212 34.63 1.40 -9.32
CA ARG A 212 35.63 1.86 -10.28
C ARG A 212 36.26 0.68 -11.01
N ALA A 213 36.51 0.82 -12.30
CA ALA A 213 37.26 -0.18 -13.07
C ALA A 213 38.76 0.09 -12.95
N LEU A 214 39.54 -0.90 -12.52
CA LEU A 214 41.01 -0.85 -12.56
C LEU A 214 41.58 -1.52 -13.82
N ASN A 215 40.88 -2.52 -14.34
CA ASN A 215 41.18 -3.14 -15.62
C ASN A 215 39.89 -3.57 -16.34
N TYR A 216 40.02 -3.93 -17.62
CA TYR A 216 38.96 -4.57 -18.40
C TYR A 216 39.57 -5.58 -19.37
N THR A 217 39.22 -6.86 -19.23
CA THR A 217 39.82 -7.97 -19.99
C THR A 217 38.76 -8.91 -20.60
N ALA A 218 37.53 -8.43 -20.78
CA ALA A 218 36.40 -9.26 -21.16
C ALA A 218 36.17 -9.28 -22.68
N ALA A 219 36.50 -10.42 -23.29
CA ALA A 219 36.26 -10.72 -24.70
C ALA A 219 35.86 -12.19 -24.88
N LEU A 220 35.18 -12.50 -25.98
CA LEU A 220 34.86 -13.86 -26.41
C LEU A 220 35.55 -14.15 -27.75
N PRO A 221 36.07 -15.36 -28.01
CA PRO A 221 36.62 -15.72 -29.32
C PRO A 221 35.49 -15.78 -30.36
N GLY A 222 35.72 -15.20 -31.54
CA GLY A 222 34.73 -15.10 -32.62
C GLY A 222 35.25 -15.71 -33.92
N ASN A 223 34.76 -16.90 -34.29
CA ASN A 223 35.19 -17.62 -35.50
C ASN A 223 34.86 -16.90 -36.83
N THR A 224 33.97 -15.91 -36.80
CA THR A 224 33.56 -15.09 -37.95
C THR A 224 33.95 -13.61 -37.80
N ALA A 225 34.55 -13.22 -36.67
CA ALA A 225 34.90 -11.83 -36.40
C ALA A 225 36.19 -11.44 -37.13
N LEU A 226 36.21 -10.23 -37.72
CA LEU A 226 37.34 -9.74 -38.53
C LEU A 226 38.66 -9.68 -37.76
N GLU A 227 38.61 -9.34 -36.47
CA GLU A 227 39.78 -9.33 -35.56
C GLU A 227 39.77 -10.53 -34.58
N GLY A 228 39.00 -11.59 -34.86
CA GLY A 228 39.00 -12.86 -34.11
C GLY A 228 38.32 -12.85 -32.73
N PHE A 229 37.83 -11.71 -32.25
CA PHE A 229 37.16 -11.54 -30.95
C PHE A 229 35.84 -10.77 -31.09
N VAL A 230 34.93 -10.94 -30.13
CA VAL A 230 33.70 -10.15 -29.98
C VAL A 230 33.47 -9.73 -28.51
N PRO A 231 32.72 -8.64 -28.25
CA PRO A 231 32.43 -8.22 -26.88
C PRO A 231 31.43 -9.13 -26.17
N ILE A 232 31.53 -9.18 -24.84
CA ILE A 232 30.51 -9.79 -23.97
C ILE A 232 29.17 -9.06 -24.05
N LEU A 233 28.07 -9.75 -23.72
CA LEU A 233 26.71 -9.19 -23.81
C LEU A 233 26.52 -7.86 -23.02
N PRO A 234 27.05 -7.66 -21.79
CA PRO A 234 26.98 -6.38 -21.08
C PRO A 234 27.64 -5.20 -21.79
N MET A 235 28.63 -5.45 -22.67
CA MET A 235 29.24 -4.40 -23.50
C MET A 235 28.33 -4.04 -24.67
N LYS A 236 27.67 -5.04 -25.26
CA LYS A 236 26.68 -4.83 -26.34
C LYS A 236 25.45 -4.06 -25.85
N ALA A 237 24.91 -4.45 -24.69
CA ALA A 237 23.79 -3.77 -24.04
C ALA A 237 24.11 -2.30 -23.74
N ALA A 238 25.25 -2.02 -23.10
CA ALA A 238 25.71 -0.65 -22.86
C ALA A 238 25.88 0.17 -24.16
N THR A 239 26.38 -0.46 -25.23
CA THR A 239 26.50 0.22 -26.53
C THR A 239 25.13 0.65 -27.07
N TYR A 240 24.12 -0.22 -27.01
CA TYR A 240 22.75 0.16 -27.44
C TYR A 240 22.09 1.18 -26.50
N ASN A 241 22.24 1.04 -25.18
CA ASN A 241 21.67 1.98 -24.20
C ASN A 241 22.24 3.41 -24.34
N GLY A 242 23.48 3.54 -24.85
CA GLY A 242 24.07 4.83 -25.19
C GLY A 242 23.68 5.37 -26.57
N LEU A 243 23.34 4.51 -27.54
CA LEU A 243 22.92 4.89 -28.90
C LEU A 243 21.46 5.32 -29.00
N PHE A 244 20.62 4.86 -28.08
CA PHE A 244 19.21 5.24 -27.98
C PHE A 244 18.93 6.04 -26.68
N ALA A 245 19.94 6.77 -26.20
CA ALA A 245 19.79 7.77 -25.15
C ALA A 245 19.09 9.03 -25.70
N GLU A 246 18.11 9.54 -24.98
CA GLU A 246 17.44 10.81 -25.31
C GLU A 246 17.91 11.94 -24.39
N ASN A 247 17.86 13.19 -24.89
CA ASN A 247 18.03 14.42 -24.10
C ASN A 247 19.33 14.52 -23.25
N GLY A 248 20.39 13.77 -23.59
CA GLY A 248 21.66 13.85 -22.86
C GLY A 248 21.72 13.02 -21.56
N LYS A 249 20.79 12.08 -21.36
CA LYS A 249 20.72 11.20 -20.18
C LYS A 249 20.93 9.73 -20.59
N PRO A 250 22.15 9.16 -20.46
CA PRO A 250 22.39 7.74 -20.75
C PRO A 250 21.62 6.82 -19.78
N TRP A 251 20.91 5.83 -20.33
CA TRP A 251 19.92 4.98 -19.63
C TRP A 251 20.44 4.02 -18.54
N THR A 252 21.73 4.05 -18.20
CA THR A 252 22.37 3.03 -17.34
C THR A 252 22.38 3.42 -15.87
N SER A 253 21.81 2.58 -14.99
CA SER A 253 22.16 2.62 -13.57
C SER A 253 23.61 2.18 -13.37
N LEU A 254 24.33 2.92 -12.53
CA LEU A 254 25.57 2.43 -11.93
C LEU A 254 25.22 1.55 -10.71
N PRO A 255 26.02 0.53 -10.37
CA PRO A 255 25.77 -0.34 -9.21
C PRO A 255 26.08 0.34 -7.87
N THR A 256 25.66 1.60 -7.70
CA THR A 256 25.86 2.39 -6.49
C THR A 256 24.87 1.99 -5.38
N ASN A 257 25.38 1.42 -4.29
CA ASN A 257 24.56 1.16 -3.10
C ASN A 257 24.44 2.43 -2.25
N CYS A 258 23.22 2.97 -2.16
CA CYS A 258 22.90 4.15 -1.35
C CYS A 258 21.55 4.00 -0.63
N GLN A 259 21.52 3.18 0.43
CA GLN A 259 20.27 2.83 1.14
C GLN A 259 19.55 4.01 1.83
N THR A 260 20.17 5.19 1.94
CA THR A 260 19.56 6.40 2.52
C THR A 260 19.00 7.37 1.47
N GLY A 261 19.20 7.11 0.18
CA GLY A 261 18.83 8.00 -0.92
C GLY A 261 19.64 9.32 -0.99
N ASN A 262 20.61 9.53 -0.11
CA ASN A 262 21.53 10.68 -0.13
C ASN A 262 22.95 10.23 0.25
N CYS A 263 23.88 10.20 -0.70
CA CYS A 263 25.23 9.68 -0.47
C CYS A 263 26.30 10.49 -1.21
N THR A 264 27.51 10.52 -0.68
CA THR A 264 28.65 11.26 -1.25
C THR A 264 29.93 10.42 -1.22
N TRP A 265 30.69 10.46 -2.30
CA TRP A 265 32.00 9.82 -2.42
C TRP A 265 33.10 10.86 -2.65
N GLU A 266 34.29 10.63 -2.09
CA GLU A 266 35.48 11.41 -2.45
C GLU A 266 35.89 11.11 -3.91
N PRO A 267 36.45 12.09 -4.66
CA PRO A 267 36.79 11.87 -6.07
C PRO A 267 37.77 10.72 -6.31
N PHE A 268 37.50 9.89 -7.31
CA PHE A 268 38.28 8.68 -7.60
C PHE A 268 38.58 8.50 -9.10
N GLU A 269 39.73 7.90 -9.40
CA GLU A 269 40.11 7.50 -10.78
C GLU A 269 39.53 6.12 -11.15
N THR A 270 38.92 6.04 -12.34
CA THR A 270 38.42 4.82 -12.98
C THR A 270 38.87 4.74 -14.43
N LEU A 271 39.09 3.51 -14.94
CA LEU A 271 39.08 3.24 -16.38
C LEU A 271 37.70 3.62 -16.96
N ALA A 272 37.70 4.20 -18.16
CA ALA A 272 36.54 4.74 -18.84
C ALA A 272 36.72 4.74 -20.37
N VAL A 273 35.68 5.13 -21.09
CA VAL A 273 35.73 5.55 -22.50
C VAL A 273 35.42 7.03 -22.60
N CYS A 274 36.12 7.72 -23.49
CA CYS A 274 36.00 9.16 -23.72
C CYS A 274 35.65 9.43 -25.19
N ASN A 275 34.72 10.34 -25.43
CA ASN A 275 34.45 10.90 -26.75
C ASN A 275 35.30 12.16 -27.01
N GLN A 276 35.56 12.44 -28.29
CA GLN A 276 36.01 13.74 -28.76
C GLN A 276 35.51 13.97 -30.18
N CYS A 277 34.64 14.97 -30.39
CA CYS A 277 34.26 15.44 -31.72
C CYS A 277 35.08 16.67 -32.16
N VAL A 278 35.37 16.75 -33.45
CA VAL A 278 36.17 17.81 -34.09
C VAL A 278 35.52 18.18 -35.43
N ASP A 279 35.36 19.48 -35.70
CA ASP A 279 34.87 20.00 -36.98
C ASP A 279 35.90 19.74 -38.09
N MET A 280 35.42 19.20 -39.21
CA MET A 280 36.19 18.84 -40.40
C MET A 280 35.76 19.63 -41.65
N THR A 281 34.83 20.58 -41.51
CA THR A 281 34.16 21.28 -42.61
C THR A 281 35.16 22.04 -43.51
N GLU A 282 36.22 22.64 -42.95
CA GLU A 282 37.27 23.33 -43.71
C GLU A 282 38.04 22.41 -44.68
N TYR A 283 38.01 21.08 -44.47
CA TYR A 283 38.70 20.10 -45.31
C TYR A 283 37.80 19.47 -46.38
N MET A 284 36.51 19.84 -46.44
CA MET A 284 35.57 19.30 -47.43
C MET A 284 35.89 19.82 -48.83
N SER A 285 36.02 18.90 -49.79
CA SER A 285 36.23 19.20 -51.20
C SER A 285 35.02 18.75 -52.03
N ARG A 286 34.63 19.53 -53.05
CA ARG A 286 33.48 19.16 -53.89
C ARG A 286 33.86 18.05 -54.87
N TYR A 287 33.03 17.02 -54.96
CA TYR A 287 33.29 15.80 -55.73
C TYR A 287 32.15 15.51 -56.72
N CYS A 288 32.51 15.03 -57.91
CA CYS A 288 31.57 14.59 -58.94
C CYS A 288 32.01 13.19 -59.41
N ALA A 289 31.09 12.21 -59.44
CA ALA A 289 31.39 10.90 -60.00
C ALA A 289 31.62 10.97 -61.54
N ASN A 290 32.34 10.00 -62.10
CA ASN A 290 32.69 9.93 -63.52
C ASN A 290 31.46 9.66 -64.42
N GLY A 291 30.71 10.71 -64.73
CA GLY A 291 29.50 10.66 -65.56
C GLY A 291 28.85 12.03 -65.78
N THR A 292 29.64 13.10 -65.81
CA THR A 292 29.14 14.49 -65.93
C THR A 292 28.44 14.74 -67.27
N PRO A 293 27.23 15.30 -67.28
CA PRO A 293 26.65 15.90 -68.48
C PRO A 293 27.52 17.07 -68.98
N GLU A 294 27.60 17.27 -70.30
CA GLU A 294 28.36 18.38 -70.91
C GLU A 294 27.71 19.77 -70.62
N ASP A 295 26.48 19.74 -70.10
CA ASP A 295 25.57 20.84 -69.78
C ASP A 295 26.12 21.87 -68.75
N GLY A 296 27.17 21.52 -68.00
CA GLY A 296 27.72 22.36 -66.92
C GLY A 296 26.85 22.45 -65.66
N ASN A 297 25.74 21.71 -65.59
CA ASN A 297 24.81 21.76 -64.47
C ASN A 297 25.34 20.97 -63.24
N MET A 298 26.03 21.65 -62.33
CA MET A 298 26.73 21.02 -61.20
C MET A 298 25.82 20.47 -60.08
N THR A 299 24.50 20.39 -60.28
CA THR A 299 23.53 20.01 -59.23
C THR A 299 23.60 18.54 -58.81
N SER A 300 24.30 17.67 -59.56
CA SER A 300 24.54 16.27 -59.21
C SER A 300 25.82 16.00 -58.42
N CYS A 301 26.66 17.01 -58.17
CA CYS A 301 27.96 16.83 -57.48
C CYS A 301 27.84 17.00 -55.96
N GLY A 302 28.34 16.01 -55.23
CA GLY A 302 28.47 15.98 -53.77
C GLY A 302 29.83 16.49 -53.22
N TRP A 303 30.30 15.90 -52.12
CA TRP A 303 31.50 16.30 -51.36
C TRP A 303 32.31 15.09 -50.89
N SER A 304 33.60 15.29 -50.64
CA SER A 304 34.50 14.29 -50.08
C SER A 304 35.59 14.91 -49.19
N LEU A 305 36.06 14.11 -48.23
CA LEU A 305 37.18 14.44 -47.34
C LEU A 305 38.45 13.65 -47.72
N PRO A 306 39.66 14.17 -47.42
CA PRO A 306 40.92 13.45 -47.64
C PRO A 306 41.04 12.10 -46.93
N SER A 307 40.19 11.85 -45.93
CA SER A 307 40.06 10.57 -45.21
C SER A 307 39.33 9.47 -46.00
N GLY A 308 38.73 9.79 -47.15
CA GLY A 308 37.93 8.86 -47.94
C GLY A 308 36.43 8.82 -47.59
N ALA A 309 35.98 9.65 -46.63
CA ALA A 309 34.56 9.88 -46.41
C ALA A 309 33.95 10.69 -47.57
N VAL A 310 32.74 10.33 -47.99
CA VAL A 310 32.04 10.90 -49.16
C VAL A 310 30.57 11.12 -48.81
N LEU A 311 29.98 12.13 -49.46
CA LEU A 311 28.55 12.34 -49.59
C LEU A 311 28.30 12.56 -51.09
N ASN A 312 27.59 11.66 -51.76
CA ASN A 312 27.73 11.45 -53.21
C ASN A 312 27.01 12.48 -54.08
N SER A 313 25.93 13.08 -53.57
CA SER A 313 25.08 14.03 -54.30
C SER A 313 24.37 14.98 -53.33
N SER A 314 23.82 16.10 -53.80
CA SER A 314 23.01 16.99 -52.95
C SER A 314 21.59 16.46 -52.61
N SER A 315 21.31 15.18 -52.87
CA SER A 315 20.10 14.48 -52.40
C SER A 315 20.39 13.45 -51.30
N GLU A 316 21.66 13.18 -51.02
CA GLU A 316 22.13 12.49 -49.83
C GLU A 316 22.34 13.57 -48.77
N VAL A 317 21.49 13.63 -47.75
CA VAL A 317 21.45 14.75 -46.78
C VAL A 317 22.37 14.56 -45.59
N PHE A 318 22.80 13.32 -45.35
CA PHE A 318 23.68 12.92 -44.26
C PHE A 318 24.42 11.65 -44.65
N SER A 319 25.69 11.52 -44.27
CA SER A 319 26.44 10.26 -44.37
C SER A 319 27.31 10.01 -43.14
N MET A 320 27.44 8.74 -42.77
CA MET A 320 28.29 8.23 -41.71
C MET A 320 29.34 7.30 -42.34
N THR A 321 30.61 7.69 -42.27
CA THR A 321 31.76 6.87 -42.65
C THR A 321 32.53 6.48 -41.41
N SER A 322 32.72 5.19 -41.16
CA SER A 322 33.51 4.68 -40.04
C SER A 322 34.95 4.36 -40.45
N LEU A 323 35.87 4.58 -39.50
CA LEU A 323 37.30 4.42 -39.66
C LEU A 323 37.86 3.66 -38.45
N PHE A 324 37.89 2.33 -38.57
CA PHE A 324 38.39 1.44 -37.52
C PHE A 324 39.91 1.25 -37.62
N PRO A 325 40.65 1.31 -36.50
CA PRO A 325 42.05 0.94 -36.48
C PRO A 325 42.17 -0.58 -36.62
N SER A 326 42.50 -1.05 -37.83
CA SER A 326 43.05 -2.40 -38.04
C SER A 326 44.21 -2.65 -37.07
N ALA A 327 44.45 -3.90 -36.65
CA ALA A 327 45.56 -4.25 -35.76
C ALA A 327 46.95 -3.67 -36.12
N TYR A 328 47.20 -3.30 -37.39
CA TYR A 328 48.46 -2.74 -37.89
C TYR A 328 48.31 -1.45 -38.72
N SER A 329 47.82 -0.36 -38.12
CA SER A 329 47.77 0.97 -38.77
C SER A 329 48.04 2.16 -37.83
N GLN A 330 48.12 3.37 -38.40
CA GLN A 330 48.73 4.58 -37.82
C GLN A 330 47.84 5.31 -36.77
N MET A 331 47.16 4.58 -35.88
CA MET A 331 46.36 5.17 -34.79
C MET A 331 46.89 4.77 -33.40
N PRO A 332 46.63 5.56 -32.36
CA PRO A 332 46.97 5.18 -31.00
C PRO A 332 46.29 3.88 -30.55
N TYR A 333 46.97 3.13 -29.67
CA TYR A 333 46.38 1.94 -29.07
C TYR A 333 45.10 2.24 -28.26
N SER A 334 44.96 3.44 -27.69
CA SER A 334 43.77 3.91 -26.97
C SER A 334 42.51 3.99 -27.85
N THR A 335 42.63 4.22 -29.15
CA THR A 335 41.45 4.45 -30.03
C THR A 335 40.62 3.18 -30.18
N ILE A 336 39.33 3.28 -29.87
CA ILE A 336 38.34 2.22 -30.11
C ILE A 336 37.77 2.39 -31.52
N MET A 337 37.22 3.57 -31.84
CA MET A 337 36.69 3.86 -33.17
C MET A 337 36.74 5.34 -33.53
N LYS A 338 36.64 5.64 -34.83
CA LYS A 338 36.37 6.97 -35.37
C LYS A 338 35.20 6.93 -36.33
N LEU A 339 34.28 7.86 -36.20
CA LEU A 339 33.15 8.08 -37.10
C LEU A 339 33.30 9.47 -37.70
N ILE A 340 33.10 9.58 -39.02
CA ILE A 340 33.02 10.85 -39.74
C ILE A 340 31.58 11.00 -40.21
N PHE A 341 30.94 12.06 -39.76
CA PHE A 341 29.62 12.50 -40.18
C PHE A 341 29.77 13.63 -41.19
N MET A 342 28.99 13.60 -42.26
CA MET A 342 28.87 14.67 -43.24
C MET A 342 27.38 14.97 -43.46
N GLY A 343 27.03 16.21 -43.78
CA GLY A 343 25.65 16.57 -44.13
C GLY A 343 25.58 17.76 -45.07
N THR A 344 24.39 18.00 -45.65
CA THR A 344 24.15 19.10 -46.62
C THR A 344 23.30 20.24 -46.07
N GLU A 345 22.76 20.10 -44.87
CA GLU A 345 21.86 21.05 -44.22
C GLU A 345 22.39 21.36 -42.81
N SER A 346 22.54 22.65 -42.48
CA SER A 346 23.02 23.14 -41.18
C SER A 346 21.86 23.36 -40.20
N GLN A 347 22.09 23.09 -38.90
CA GLN A 347 21.14 23.42 -37.83
C GLN A 347 20.66 24.89 -37.84
N SER A 348 21.48 25.82 -38.34
CA SER A 348 21.17 27.26 -38.42
C SER A 348 20.75 27.74 -39.81
N GLY A 349 20.71 26.84 -40.80
CA GLY A 349 20.41 27.17 -42.19
C GLY A 349 18.92 27.42 -42.45
N LEU A 350 18.61 27.97 -43.63
CA LEU A 350 17.23 28.00 -44.12
C LEU A 350 16.82 26.61 -44.61
N ALA A 351 15.55 26.22 -44.41
CA ALA A 351 15.03 24.94 -44.90
C ALA A 351 15.25 24.79 -46.42
N GLY A 352 15.98 23.73 -46.82
CA GLY A 352 16.37 23.49 -48.22
C GLY A 352 17.54 24.34 -48.75
N ALA A 353 18.23 25.11 -47.89
CA ALA A 353 19.50 25.72 -48.24
C ALA A 353 20.65 24.71 -48.14
N LEU A 354 21.59 24.79 -49.09
CA LEU A 354 22.70 23.86 -49.21
C LEU A 354 23.91 24.35 -48.42
N GLU A 355 23.97 23.96 -47.14
CA GLU A 355 25.00 24.34 -46.18
C GLU A 355 25.78 23.08 -45.72
N PRO A 356 26.78 22.64 -46.51
CA PRO A 356 27.50 21.40 -46.25
C PRO A 356 28.47 21.52 -45.07
N TRP A 357 28.48 20.50 -44.21
CA TRP A 357 29.31 20.41 -43.00
C TRP A 357 29.88 19.00 -42.81
N ALA A 358 30.93 18.87 -42.00
CA ALA A 358 31.48 17.58 -41.60
C ALA A 358 32.08 17.60 -40.18
N THR A 359 31.92 16.51 -39.43
CA THR A 359 32.39 16.34 -38.06
C THR A 359 33.00 14.96 -37.88
N GLN A 360 34.22 14.86 -37.33
CA GLN A 360 34.85 13.59 -36.95
C GLN A 360 34.77 13.40 -35.43
N CYS A 361 34.14 12.32 -34.98
CA CYS A 361 34.08 11.93 -33.58
C CYS A 361 34.90 10.65 -33.32
N THR A 362 35.68 10.66 -32.23
CA THR A 362 36.54 9.55 -31.80
C THR A 362 36.04 9.00 -30.47
N LEU A 363 35.99 7.67 -30.30
CA LEU A 363 35.99 7.03 -28.99
C LEU A 363 37.37 6.45 -28.67
N SER A 364 37.88 6.73 -27.47
CA SER A 364 39.13 6.15 -26.97
C SER A 364 39.01 5.68 -25.53
N ALA A 365 39.73 4.62 -25.20
CA ALA A 365 40.00 4.20 -23.83
C ALA A 365 40.75 5.30 -23.07
N CYS A 366 40.29 5.61 -21.86
CA CYS A 366 40.82 6.68 -21.02
C CYS A 366 40.72 6.32 -19.53
N VAL A 367 41.31 7.16 -18.67
CA VAL A 367 41.10 7.17 -17.22
C VAL A 367 40.46 8.49 -16.84
N GLN A 368 39.34 8.45 -16.13
CA GLN A 368 38.60 9.62 -15.67
C GLN A 368 38.68 9.73 -14.14
N THR A 369 38.88 10.95 -13.63
CA THR A 369 38.71 11.28 -12.20
C THR A 369 37.30 11.78 -11.98
N ILE A 370 36.46 10.98 -11.33
CA ILE A 370 35.02 11.22 -11.17
C ILE A 370 34.72 11.62 -9.73
N SER A 371 33.91 12.66 -9.55
CA SER A 371 33.29 13.05 -8.28
C SER A 371 31.81 12.66 -8.30
N SER A 372 31.38 11.79 -7.38
CA SER A 372 30.04 11.19 -7.40
C SER A 372 29.22 11.57 -6.17
N SER A 373 27.92 11.85 -6.37
CA SER A 373 26.95 12.07 -5.30
C SER A 373 25.55 11.64 -5.71
N ILE A 374 24.82 11.01 -4.80
CA ILE A 374 23.38 10.74 -4.94
C ILE A 374 22.62 11.74 -4.07
N THR A 375 21.58 12.36 -4.65
CA THR A 375 20.65 13.24 -3.93
C THR A 375 19.21 12.88 -4.28
N ASN A 376 18.38 12.58 -3.27
CA ASN A 376 17.01 12.08 -3.44
C ASN A 376 16.90 10.85 -4.36
N GLY A 377 17.94 10.01 -4.42
CA GLY A 377 18.03 8.85 -5.31
C GLY A 377 18.57 9.12 -6.72
N GLU A 378 18.64 10.37 -7.20
CA GLU A 378 19.26 10.69 -8.49
C GLU A 378 20.79 10.75 -8.33
N LEU A 379 21.53 10.00 -9.16
CA LEU A 379 22.99 9.99 -9.20
C LEU A 379 23.51 11.09 -10.12
N SER A 380 24.40 11.92 -9.58
CA SER A 380 25.17 12.90 -10.33
C SER A 380 26.66 12.56 -10.23
N GLU A 381 27.32 12.44 -11.38
CA GLU A 381 28.76 12.22 -11.49
C GLU A 381 29.39 13.32 -12.37
N ASN A 382 30.48 13.91 -11.88
CA ASN A 382 31.18 15.00 -12.56
C ASN A 382 32.63 14.61 -12.85
N ILE A 383 33.04 14.70 -14.12
CA ILE A 383 34.38 14.36 -14.59
C ILE A 383 35.30 15.57 -14.40
N THR A 384 36.32 15.41 -13.57
CA THR A 384 37.23 16.51 -13.16
C THR A 384 38.57 16.49 -13.89
N HIS A 385 39.03 15.32 -14.34
CA HIS A 385 40.28 15.14 -15.07
C HIS A 385 40.21 13.88 -15.94
N THR A 386 40.90 13.89 -17.09
CA THR A 386 40.92 12.78 -18.07
C THR A 386 42.35 12.52 -18.53
N VAL A 387 42.74 11.24 -18.66
CA VAL A 387 44.02 10.80 -19.22
C VAL A 387 43.78 9.79 -20.34
N THR A 388 44.40 10.02 -21.50
CA THR A 388 44.55 9.05 -22.59
C THR A 388 46.00 8.57 -22.66
N ASN A 389 46.26 7.42 -23.29
CA ASN A 389 47.60 7.03 -23.70
C ASN A 389 47.66 6.94 -25.23
N ASP A 390 48.21 7.99 -25.85
CA ASP A 390 48.15 8.15 -27.30
C ASP A 390 49.40 7.64 -28.05
N THR A 391 50.14 6.70 -27.44
CA THR A 391 51.27 6.02 -28.09
C THR A 391 50.83 5.21 -29.32
N VAL A 392 51.46 5.47 -30.46
CA VAL A 392 51.31 4.73 -31.72
C VAL A 392 52.45 3.72 -31.86
N PRO A 393 52.19 2.42 -32.11
CA PRO A 393 53.24 1.41 -32.30
C PRO A 393 54.00 1.59 -33.61
N VAL A 394 55.30 1.27 -33.62
CA VAL A 394 56.16 1.27 -34.81
C VAL A 394 56.75 -0.13 -35.04
N GLY A 395 55.89 -1.06 -35.50
CA GLY A 395 56.27 -2.39 -35.96
C GLY A 395 56.39 -3.46 -34.87
N GLY A 396 55.48 -4.45 -34.91
CA GLY A 396 55.49 -5.65 -34.08
C GLY A 396 54.69 -6.77 -34.76
N SER A 397 54.98 -8.03 -34.41
CA SER A 397 54.27 -9.20 -34.96
C SER A 397 53.09 -9.63 -34.09
N VAL A 398 52.08 -10.29 -34.67
CA VAL A 398 50.86 -10.82 -34.03
C VAL A 398 51.07 -11.85 -32.88
N ALA A 399 52.32 -12.09 -32.48
CA ALA A 399 52.69 -13.03 -31.42
C ALA A 399 52.70 -12.41 -30.01
N SER A 400 52.59 -11.09 -29.85
CA SER A 400 52.38 -10.44 -28.55
C SER A 400 51.15 -9.52 -28.59
N LEU A 401 50.09 -9.95 -27.89
CA LEU A 401 48.87 -9.16 -27.66
C LEU A 401 49.09 -8.24 -26.45
N ASP A 402 50.04 -7.31 -26.58
CA ASP A 402 50.43 -6.41 -25.48
C ASP A 402 49.25 -5.49 -25.10
N PRO A 403 48.89 -5.39 -23.80
CA PRO A 403 47.69 -4.69 -23.36
C PRO A 403 47.84 -3.16 -23.39
N VAL A 404 46.71 -2.46 -23.51
CA VAL A 404 46.66 -0.99 -23.43
C VAL A 404 46.81 -0.56 -21.97
N LEU A 405 47.93 0.07 -21.64
CA LEU A 405 48.22 0.61 -20.31
C LEU A 405 48.02 2.12 -20.28
N ILE A 406 47.31 2.64 -19.28
CA ILE A 406 47.10 4.08 -19.04
C ILE A 406 47.54 4.40 -17.61
N SER A 407 48.38 5.43 -17.44
CA SER A 407 48.91 5.82 -16.13
C SER A 407 47.95 6.77 -15.39
N SER A 408 47.82 6.60 -14.08
CA SER A 408 47.15 7.53 -13.16
C SER A 408 47.73 8.95 -13.28
N ALA A 409 46.87 9.98 -13.27
CA ALA A 409 47.32 11.37 -13.20
C ALA A 409 47.90 11.72 -11.82
N HIS A 410 47.39 11.06 -10.78
CA HIS A 410 47.71 11.32 -9.39
C HIS A 410 48.82 10.40 -8.83
N GLY A 411 49.45 9.59 -9.69
CA GLY A 411 50.79 9.06 -9.47
C GLY A 411 50.89 7.71 -8.74
N ASN A 412 49.81 6.92 -8.64
CA ASN A 412 49.90 5.57 -8.07
C ASN A 412 48.85 4.60 -8.64
N GLY A 413 48.97 4.28 -9.92
CA GLY A 413 48.15 3.27 -10.59
C GLY A 413 48.42 3.16 -12.09
N THR A 414 48.28 1.95 -12.63
CA THR A 414 48.24 1.68 -14.08
C THR A 414 46.94 0.95 -14.39
N TYR A 415 46.09 1.58 -15.19
CA TYR A 415 44.84 1.04 -15.67
C TYR A 415 45.09 0.24 -16.96
N LEU A 416 44.38 -0.88 -17.14
CA LEU A 416 44.68 -1.86 -18.19
C LEU A 416 43.43 -2.23 -19.01
N ILE A 417 43.52 -2.20 -20.34
CA ILE A 417 42.58 -2.92 -21.22
C ILE A 417 43.34 -4.01 -21.97
N SER A 418 42.82 -5.24 -21.97
CA SER A 418 43.43 -6.33 -22.74
C SER A 418 43.23 -6.12 -24.25
N MET A 419 44.18 -6.60 -25.07
CA MET A 419 44.10 -6.40 -26.51
C MET A 419 42.91 -7.16 -27.12
N GLU A 420 42.54 -8.31 -26.56
CA GLU A 420 41.36 -9.09 -26.94
C GLU A 420 40.06 -8.30 -26.74
N ALA A 421 39.95 -7.53 -25.65
CA ALA A 421 38.81 -6.65 -25.40
C ALA A 421 38.77 -5.47 -26.38
N MET A 422 39.93 -4.87 -26.69
CA MET A 422 40.02 -3.80 -27.69
C MET A 422 39.69 -4.29 -29.11
N LEU A 423 40.21 -5.44 -29.52
CA LEU A 423 39.93 -6.07 -30.81
C LEU A 423 38.47 -6.53 -30.91
N GLY A 424 37.91 -7.07 -29.81
CA GLY A 424 36.50 -7.42 -29.72
C GLY A 424 35.57 -6.21 -29.92
N MET A 425 35.84 -5.10 -29.21
CA MET A 425 35.10 -3.85 -29.41
C MET A 425 35.25 -3.34 -30.85
N ARG A 426 36.49 -3.28 -31.39
CA ARG A 426 36.74 -2.84 -32.77
C ARG A 426 36.01 -3.68 -33.82
N SER A 427 36.04 -5.01 -33.71
CA SER A 427 35.40 -5.89 -34.70
C SER A 427 33.88 -5.74 -34.70
N TRP A 428 33.24 -5.72 -33.52
CA TRP A 428 31.78 -5.63 -33.45
C TRP A 428 31.26 -4.21 -33.68
N PHE A 429 32.00 -3.17 -33.27
CA PHE A 429 31.68 -1.81 -33.66
C PHE A 429 31.87 -1.61 -35.17
N GLY A 430 32.82 -2.32 -35.81
CA GLY A 430 32.98 -2.35 -37.26
C GLY A 430 31.74 -2.84 -38.03
N GLU A 431 30.99 -3.76 -37.42
CA GLU A 431 29.71 -4.27 -37.95
C GLU A 431 28.56 -3.31 -37.60
N LEU A 432 28.47 -2.85 -36.34
CA LEU A 432 27.37 -2.00 -35.86
C LEU A 432 27.37 -0.59 -36.45
N PHE A 433 28.55 0.01 -36.62
CA PHE A 433 28.74 1.34 -37.20
C PHE A 433 29.26 1.25 -38.65
N ALA A 434 28.73 0.29 -39.41
CA ALA A 434 29.00 0.18 -40.85
C ALA A 434 28.64 1.47 -41.60
N ASN A 435 29.32 1.73 -42.72
CA ASN A 435 29.10 2.93 -43.53
C ASN A 435 27.66 2.98 -44.04
N GLY A 436 27.02 4.15 -43.94
CA GLY A 436 25.65 4.36 -44.39
C GLY A 436 25.27 5.83 -44.50
N SER A 437 24.13 6.09 -45.11
CA SER A 437 23.66 7.40 -45.55
C SER A 437 22.18 7.61 -45.26
N ALA A 438 21.73 8.86 -45.38
CA ALA A 438 20.32 9.23 -45.43
C ALA A 438 20.04 10.08 -46.67
N ALA A 439 18.97 9.76 -47.39
CA ALA A 439 18.66 10.35 -48.69
C ALA A 439 17.20 10.82 -48.79
N ARG A 440 16.96 11.86 -49.60
CA ARG A 440 15.62 12.36 -49.97
C ARG A 440 14.93 11.54 -51.06
N ASN A 441 15.59 10.50 -51.58
CA ASN A 441 15.15 9.78 -52.78
C ASN A 441 15.67 8.32 -52.75
N ASP A 442 14.78 7.38 -53.04
CA ASP A 442 15.01 5.93 -53.04
C ASP A 442 16.15 5.46 -53.94
N ARG A 443 16.38 6.17 -55.05
CA ARG A 443 17.40 5.83 -56.06
C ARG A 443 18.84 5.96 -55.60
N PHE A 444 19.10 6.63 -54.48
CA PHE A 444 20.45 6.91 -53.97
C PHE A 444 20.82 6.11 -52.71
N ILE A 445 19.90 5.28 -52.21
CA ILE A 445 20.14 4.32 -51.11
C ILE A 445 21.07 3.20 -51.59
N ASN A 446 21.92 2.68 -50.72
CA ASN A 446 22.82 1.58 -51.08
C ASN A 446 22.08 0.23 -51.06
N GLN A 447 21.71 -0.28 -52.24
CA GLN A 447 20.86 -1.48 -52.46
C GLN A 447 21.48 -2.82 -52.00
N THR A 448 22.51 -2.81 -51.16
CA THR A 448 23.07 -4.01 -50.51
C THR A 448 22.30 -4.48 -49.28
N ILE A 449 21.33 -3.69 -48.81
CA ILE A 449 20.35 -4.07 -47.77
C ILE A 449 19.04 -4.41 -48.51
N ASP A 450 18.40 -5.51 -48.14
CA ASP A 450 17.22 -5.99 -48.87
C ASP A 450 16.03 -5.02 -48.68
N THR A 451 15.30 -4.79 -49.76
CA THR A 451 14.35 -3.67 -49.90
C THR A 451 13.05 -3.82 -49.09
N GLY A 452 12.99 -4.79 -48.16
CA GLY A 452 11.96 -4.88 -47.13
C GLY A 452 12.19 -3.97 -45.93
N ASP A 453 13.45 -3.65 -45.60
CA ASP A 453 13.83 -3.07 -44.30
C ASP A 453 14.10 -1.54 -44.35
N ALA A 454 13.84 -0.87 -45.47
CA ALA A 454 14.10 0.56 -45.63
C ALA A 454 13.12 1.44 -44.82
N VAL A 455 13.56 1.91 -43.65
CA VAL A 455 12.72 2.70 -42.72
C VAL A 455 12.30 4.04 -43.34
N LEU A 456 11.01 4.17 -43.63
CA LEU A 456 10.43 5.25 -44.42
C LEU A 456 9.78 6.30 -43.49
N VAL A 457 10.56 7.30 -43.06
CA VAL A 457 10.09 8.32 -42.11
C VAL A 457 9.61 9.58 -42.84
N ASN A 458 8.36 9.96 -42.59
CA ASN A 458 7.79 11.24 -43.03
C ASN A 458 7.95 12.27 -41.90
N LEU A 459 9.08 12.97 -41.89
CA LEU A 459 9.39 13.96 -40.86
C LEU A 459 8.60 15.26 -41.06
N THR A 460 7.76 15.59 -40.07
CA THR A 460 6.93 16.82 -40.03
C THR A 460 7.42 17.85 -39.00
N VAL A 461 8.59 17.63 -38.40
CA VAL A 461 9.18 18.45 -37.33
C VAL A 461 10.62 18.81 -37.70
N GLY A 462 11.06 20.02 -37.35
CA GLY A 462 12.39 20.54 -37.72
C GLY A 462 12.46 21.13 -39.14
N ILE A 463 13.66 21.63 -39.50
CA ILE A 463 13.97 22.34 -40.76
C ILE A 463 13.95 21.45 -42.02
N SER A 464 13.66 20.16 -41.86
CA SER A 464 13.77 19.11 -42.88
C SER A 464 12.37 18.59 -43.26
N SER A 465 11.71 19.21 -44.23
CA SER A 465 10.37 18.81 -44.68
C SER A 465 10.42 17.78 -45.83
N GLY A 466 10.09 16.52 -45.56
CA GLY A 466 9.86 15.49 -46.58
C GLY A 466 10.32 14.08 -46.20
N THR A 467 9.91 13.10 -47.00
CA THR A 467 10.33 11.71 -46.84
C THR A 467 11.85 11.58 -46.87
N THR A 468 12.40 10.94 -45.84
CA THR A 468 13.83 10.63 -45.75
C THR A 468 13.98 9.14 -45.49
N PHE A 469 14.91 8.54 -46.22
CA PHE A 469 15.25 7.12 -46.15
C PHE A 469 16.64 6.98 -45.53
N PHE A 470 16.90 5.87 -44.82
CA PHE A 470 18.13 5.64 -44.06
C PHE A 470 18.70 4.26 -44.40
N ASP A 471 20.03 4.14 -44.52
CA ASP A 471 20.69 2.84 -44.68
C ASP A 471 20.67 2.01 -43.37
N SER A 472 20.51 2.62 -42.18
CA SER A 472 20.30 1.88 -40.92
C SER A 472 19.72 2.74 -39.79
N ASP A 473 19.19 2.08 -38.76
CA ASP A 473 18.72 2.71 -37.51
C ASP A 473 19.82 3.49 -36.79
N ILE A 474 21.09 3.08 -36.95
CA ILE A 474 22.23 3.79 -36.35
C ILE A 474 22.47 5.12 -37.08
N VAL A 475 22.38 5.13 -38.41
CA VAL A 475 22.41 6.37 -39.20
C VAL A 475 21.22 7.25 -38.85
N GLN A 476 20.03 6.67 -38.65
CA GLN A 476 18.83 7.39 -38.22
C GLN A 476 19.00 8.01 -36.83
N ALA A 477 19.60 7.31 -35.86
CA ALA A 477 19.83 7.82 -34.50
C ALA A 477 20.77 9.04 -34.47
N PHE A 478 21.88 8.99 -35.22
CA PHE A 478 22.79 10.14 -35.36
C PHE A 478 22.15 11.29 -36.17
N TYR A 479 21.39 10.99 -37.21
CA TYR A 479 20.63 12.00 -37.98
C TYR A 479 19.63 12.71 -37.07
N TRP A 480 18.75 11.96 -36.39
CA TRP A 480 17.73 12.51 -35.49
C TRP A 480 18.34 13.42 -34.43
N ASN A 481 19.37 12.95 -33.73
CA ASN A 481 20.05 13.75 -32.72
C ASN A 481 20.72 15.01 -33.31
N TYR A 482 21.25 14.96 -34.54
CA TYR A 482 21.78 16.15 -35.22
C TYR A 482 20.71 17.20 -35.53
N TYR A 483 19.48 16.83 -35.89
CA TYR A 483 18.44 17.84 -36.23
C TYR A 483 17.63 18.30 -35.02
N GLU A 484 17.43 17.46 -33.99
CA GLU A 484 16.63 17.80 -32.81
C GLU A 484 17.44 18.59 -31.76
N TYR A 485 18.73 18.29 -31.57
CA TYR A 485 19.53 18.83 -30.46
C TYR A 485 20.76 19.65 -30.90
N PRO A 486 20.97 20.86 -30.33
CA PRO A 486 22.21 21.62 -30.54
C PRO A 486 23.45 20.80 -30.13
N GLY A 487 24.30 20.47 -31.12
CA GLY A 487 25.48 19.60 -30.89
C GLY A 487 25.16 18.12 -30.65
N GLY A 488 23.97 17.63 -31.02
CA GLY A 488 23.47 16.29 -30.66
C GLY A 488 24.35 15.09 -31.06
N ILE A 489 25.23 15.22 -32.06
CA ILE A 489 26.22 14.17 -32.38
C ILE A 489 27.24 14.01 -31.25
N ASP A 490 27.77 15.10 -30.68
CA ASP A 490 28.71 15.00 -29.56
C ASP A 490 27.99 14.56 -28.28
N MET A 491 26.72 14.97 -28.10
CA MET A 491 25.85 14.47 -27.04
C MET A 491 25.70 12.94 -27.11
N LEU A 492 25.32 12.38 -28.26
CA LEU A 492 25.11 10.95 -28.42
C LEU A 492 26.43 10.17 -28.31
N MET A 493 27.53 10.69 -28.86
CA MET A 493 28.87 10.10 -28.70
C MET A 493 29.35 10.10 -27.23
N ARG A 494 28.99 11.13 -26.45
CA ARG A 494 29.26 11.21 -25.01
C ARG A 494 28.40 10.24 -24.22
N ASP A 495 27.11 10.15 -24.51
CA ASP A 495 26.19 9.26 -23.78
C ASP A 495 26.54 7.78 -24.05
N LEU A 496 26.98 7.46 -25.27
CA LEU A 496 27.65 6.20 -25.61
C LEU A 496 28.94 5.96 -24.81
N ALA A 497 29.82 6.97 -24.71
CA ALA A 497 31.06 6.86 -23.93
C ALA A 497 30.80 6.64 -22.43
N VAL A 498 29.78 7.29 -21.87
CA VAL A 498 29.34 7.10 -20.47
C VAL A 498 28.76 5.70 -20.27
N SER A 499 27.86 5.24 -21.14
CA SER A 499 27.25 3.91 -21.00
C SER A 499 28.29 2.79 -21.08
N VAL A 500 29.24 2.87 -22.02
CA VAL A 500 30.38 1.94 -22.10
C VAL A 500 31.29 2.03 -20.86
N THR A 501 31.47 3.22 -20.27
CA THR A 501 32.18 3.41 -18.99
C THR A 501 31.47 2.72 -17.82
N VAL A 502 30.13 2.70 -17.80
CA VAL A 502 29.36 1.89 -16.82
C VAL A 502 29.64 0.40 -17.03
N SER A 503 29.69 -0.08 -18.28
CA SER A 503 30.00 -1.49 -18.58
C SER A 503 31.39 -1.92 -18.06
N PHE A 504 32.40 -1.04 -18.11
CA PHE A 504 33.69 -1.28 -17.46
C PHE A 504 33.57 -1.36 -15.92
N ARG A 505 32.79 -0.46 -15.31
CA ARG A 505 32.62 -0.35 -13.84
C ARG A 505 31.71 -1.42 -13.22
N SER A 506 30.97 -2.17 -14.03
CA SER A 506 30.02 -3.21 -13.59
C SER A 506 30.48 -4.66 -13.89
N PHE A 507 31.73 -4.88 -14.31
CA PHE A 507 32.22 -6.23 -14.70
C PHE A 507 33.60 -6.58 -14.11
N LEU A 508 34.18 -7.72 -14.53
CA LEU A 508 35.51 -8.19 -14.12
C LEU A 508 36.56 -7.08 -14.27
N GLY A 509 37.13 -6.65 -13.13
CA GLY A 509 38.03 -5.50 -13.02
C GLY A 509 37.47 -4.32 -12.22
N ALA A 510 36.17 -4.35 -11.89
CA ALA A 510 35.53 -3.44 -10.95
C ALA A 510 35.98 -3.65 -9.50
N VAL A 511 36.11 -2.55 -8.75
CA VAL A 511 36.52 -2.50 -7.35
C VAL A 511 35.65 -1.48 -6.62
N GLU A 512 35.21 -1.82 -5.41
CA GLU A 512 34.41 -0.94 -4.55
C GLU A 512 35.15 0.33 -4.13
N VAL A 513 34.39 1.43 -4.06
CA VAL A 513 34.77 2.73 -3.52
C VAL A 513 33.80 3.07 -2.39
N PRO A 514 34.25 3.09 -1.12
CA PRO A 514 33.39 3.41 0.01
C PRO A 514 33.03 4.91 0.02
N GLY A 515 31.81 5.22 0.45
CA GLY A 515 31.28 6.58 0.58
C GLY A 515 30.41 6.74 1.82
N LEU A 516 30.03 7.99 2.07
CA LEU A 516 29.20 8.38 3.22
C LEU A 516 27.73 8.39 2.81
N ALA A 517 26.88 7.69 3.56
CA ALA A 517 25.43 7.79 3.44
C ALA A 517 24.87 8.75 4.50
N LEU A 518 23.90 9.57 4.12
CA LEU A 518 23.35 10.66 4.93
C LEU A 518 21.91 10.34 5.33
N SER A 519 21.69 10.13 6.63
CA SER A 519 20.36 9.93 7.22
C SER A 519 19.75 11.25 7.70
N ILE A 520 18.42 11.30 7.81
CA ILE A 520 17.69 12.40 8.44
C ILE A 520 17.12 11.92 9.78
N GLU A 521 17.69 12.39 10.89
CA GLU A 521 17.21 12.08 12.23
C GLU A 521 16.40 13.24 12.81
N SER A 522 15.32 12.92 13.54
CA SER A 522 14.51 13.91 14.26
C SER A 522 15.00 14.08 15.70
N PHE A 523 15.43 15.30 16.03
CA PHE A 523 15.88 15.70 17.36
C PHE A 523 14.77 16.42 18.12
N VAL A 524 14.62 16.11 19.41
CA VAL A 524 13.71 16.76 20.35
C VAL A 524 14.26 18.13 20.74
N HIS A 525 13.42 19.15 20.64
CA HIS A 525 13.71 20.53 21.06
C HIS A 525 12.60 21.06 21.96
N VAL A 526 12.95 21.43 23.19
CA VAL A 526 12.02 21.87 24.23
C VAL A 526 11.85 23.39 24.22
N ARG A 527 10.61 23.84 24.02
CA ARG A 527 10.20 25.25 24.06
C ARG A 527 9.85 25.64 25.50
N TRP A 528 10.89 25.77 26.33
CA TRP A 528 10.81 26.02 27.79
C TRP A 528 9.84 27.13 28.22
N GLY A 529 9.58 28.15 27.39
CA GLY A 529 8.57 29.18 27.66
C GLY A 529 7.14 28.64 27.86
N PHE A 530 6.77 27.52 27.23
CA PHE A 530 5.43 26.93 27.38
C PHE A 530 5.25 26.17 28.71
N VAL A 531 6.33 25.78 29.38
CA VAL A 531 6.33 25.15 30.72
C VAL A 531 5.80 26.11 31.79
N ALA A 532 5.89 27.43 31.57
CA ALA A 532 5.42 28.44 32.51
C ALA A 532 3.90 28.34 32.81
N ALA A 533 3.07 27.97 31.82
CA ALA A 533 1.63 27.90 32.00
C ALA A 533 1.18 26.74 32.93
N PRO A 534 1.62 25.48 32.74
CA PRO A 534 1.38 24.39 33.70
C PRO A 534 1.84 24.72 35.13
N VAL A 535 3.04 25.31 35.29
CA VAL A 535 3.57 25.68 36.61
C VAL A 535 2.70 26.77 37.28
N LEU A 536 2.32 27.80 36.52
CA LEU A 536 1.47 28.88 37.02
C LEU A 536 0.08 28.38 37.44
N ALA A 537 -0.54 27.50 36.65
CA ALA A 537 -1.86 26.94 36.96
C ALA A 537 -1.88 26.17 38.29
N VAL A 538 -0.87 25.33 38.53
CA VAL A 538 -0.75 24.56 39.79
C VAL A 538 -0.48 25.47 40.98
N LEU A 539 0.42 26.46 40.85
CA LEU A 539 0.71 27.43 41.91
C LEU A 539 -0.51 28.27 42.28
N LEU A 540 -1.27 28.75 41.29
CA LEU A 540 -2.52 29.50 41.51
C LEU A 540 -3.59 28.63 42.19
N THR A 541 -3.70 27.36 41.79
CA THR A 541 -4.64 26.39 42.39
C THR A 541 -4.29 26.08 43.85
N ALA A 542 -3.00 25.90 44.16
CA ALA A 542 -2.53 25.70 45.53
C ALA A 542 -2.77 26.95 46.41
N ALA A 543 -2.49 28.14 45.89
CA ALA A 543 -2.76 29.40 46.56
C ALA A 543 -4.27 29.61 46.81
N PHE A 544 -5.12 29.27 45.83
CA PHE A 544 -6.57 29.30 45.98
C PHE A 544 -7.05 28.34 47.09
N LEU A 545 -6.59 27.09 47.10
CA LEU A 545 -6.96 26.12 48.14
C LEU A 545 -6.60 26.66 49.54
N GLY A 546 -5.40 27.26 49.70
CA GLY A 546 -5.01 27.92 50.94
C GLY A 546 -5.96 29.06 51.36
N VAL A 547 -6.40 29.90 50.42
CA VAL A 547 -7.38 30.97 50.68
C VAL A 547 -8.77 30.41 51.03
N ALA A 548 -9.22 29.35 50.36
CA ALA A 548 -10.50 28.68 50.63
C ALA A 548 -10.51 28.00 52.01
N MET A 549 -9.41 27.31 52.37
CA MET A 549 -9.19 26.74 53.71
C MET A 549 -9.19 27.83 54.78
N TYR A 550 -8.38 28.89 54.61
CA TYR A 550 -8.27 30.00 55.55
C TYR A 550 -9.62 30.71 55.79
N ARG A 551 -10.37 31.00 54.72
CA ARG A 551 -11.71 31.61 54.84
C ARG A 551 -12.72 30.68 55.49
N SER A 552 -12.70 29.38 55.17
CA SER A 552 -13.61 28.40 55.79
C SER A 552 -13.38 28.30 57.30
N TRP A 553 -12.10 28.19 57.71
CA TRP A 553 -11.68 28.18 59.11
C TRP A 553 -12.08 29.46 59.84
N ARG A 554 -11.69 30.63 59.29
CA ARG A 554 -11.99 31.94 59.89
C ARG A 554 -13.50 32.21 60.02
N CYS A 555 -14.32 31.62 59.16
CA CYS A 555 -15.78 31.78 59.19
C CYS A 555 -16.56 30.79 60.05
N GLY A 556 -15.94 29.75 60.63
CA GLY A 556 -16.69 28.67 61.26
C GLY A 556 -17.69 27.99 60.30
N ALA A 557 -17.48 28.16 58.98
CA ALA A 557 -18.40 27.68 57.96
C ALA A 557 -18.33 26.15 57.89
N ARG A 558 -19.48 25.48 57.94
CA ARG A 558 -19.53 24.02 57.88
C ARG A 558 -19.09 23.58 56.48
N LEU A 559 -18.25 22.55 56.42
CA LEU A 559 -17.65 22.07 55.17
C LEU A 559 -18.66 21.25 54.38
N TRP A 560 -19.50 21.96 53.62
CA TRP A 560 -20.55 21.42 52.77
C TRP A 560 -20.10 21.27 51.31
N LYS A 561 -19.14 22.09 50.84
CA LYS A 561 -18.60 22.04 49.48
C LYS A 561 -19.74 21.94 48.44
N SER A 562 -19.64 21.04 47.46
CA SER A 562 -20.59 20.79 46.37
C SER A 562 -21.80 19.91 46.78
N SER A 563 -22.06 19.70 48.07
CA SER A 563 -23.14 18.85 48.54
C SER A 563 -24.53 19.44 48.22
N ALA A 564 -25.16 18.96 47.13
CA ALA A 564 -26.53 19.34 46.75
C ALA A 564 -27.55 19.02 47.87
N LEU A 565 -27.30 17.95 48.61
CA LEU A 565 -27.95 17.60 49.88
C LEU A 565 -28.04 18.80 50.85
N ALA A 566 -26.97 19.58 51.03
CA ALA A 566 -26.99 20.72 51.94
C ALA A 566 -27.98 21.83 51.50
N MET A 567 -28.48 21.81 50.26
CA MET A 567 -29.61 22.65 49.83
C MET A 567 -30.98 22.00 50.09
N LEU A 568 -31.09 20.67 49.94
CA LEU A 568 -32.33 19.92 50.20
C LEU A 568 -32.76 19.96 51.68
N LEU A 569 -31.82 19.86 52.63
CA LEU A 569 -32.11 19.90 54.07
C LEU A 569 -32.17 21.32 54.67
N HIS A 570 -31.69 22.34 53.95
CA HIS A 570 -31.60 23.72 54.44
C HIS A 570 -32.26 24.71 53.46
N GLY A 571 -33.54 24.45 53.19
CA GLY A 571 -34.35 25.20 52.23
C GLY A 571 -34.72 26.63 52.66
N LEU A 572 -35.63 27.22 51.90
CA LEU A 572 -36.23 28.53 52.14
C LEU A 572 -37.20 28.51 53.34
N ASP A 573 -37.31 29.63 54.06
CA ASP A 573 -38.39 29.84 55.03
C ASP A 573 -39.75 30.07 54.35
N GLY A 574 -40.84 30.06 55.13
CA GLY A 574 -42.20 30.24 54.60
C GLY A 574 -42.43 31.59 53.91
N ASP A 575 -41.86 32.67 54.46
CA ASP A 575 -41.93 34.03 53.90
C ASP A 575 -41.23 34.13 52.53
N ALA A 576 -40.18 33.33 52.30
CA ALA A 576 -39.53 33.21 51.00
C ALA A 576 -40.25 32.24 50.07
N ARG A 577 -40.60 31.05 50.56
CA ARG A 577 -41.22 29.97 49.79
C ARG A 577 -42.58 30.37 49.23
N GLY A 578 -43.41 31.07 50.01
CA GLY A 578 -44.70 31.60 49.57
C GLY A 578 -44.62 32.64 48.44
N ARG A 579 -43.44 33.23 48.17
CA ARG A 579 -43.23 34.11 46.99
C ARG A 579 -43.04 33.32 45.68
N PHE A 580 -42.73 32.03 45.76
CA PHE A 580 -42.51 31.16 44.61
C PHE A 580 -43.65 30.16 44.41
N GLU A 581 -44.34 29.74 45.49
CA GLU A 581 -45.51 28.85 45.42
C GLU A 581 -46.71 29.44 44.66
N ALA A 582 -46.78 30.77 44.53
CA ALA A 582 -47.80 31.45 43.73
C ALA A 582 -47.48 31.49 42.21
N THR A 583 -46.47 30.77 41.72
CA THR A 583 -46.06 30.80 40.30
C THR A 583 -45.38 29.51 39.85
N GLU A 584 -46.02 28.76 38.97
CA GLU A 584 -45.54 27.44 38.51
C GLU A 584 -44.41 27.51 37.45
N VAL A 585 -44.15 28.68 36.86
CA VAL A 585 -43.20 28.84 35.75
C VAL A 585 -41.78 29.16 36.25
N LEU A 586 -40.85 28.23 36.01
CA LEU A 586 -39.45 28.28 36.47
C LEU A 586 -38.71 29.59 36.11
N GLU A 587 -38.87 30.12 34.89
CA GLU A 587 -38.19 31.37 34.49
C GLU A 587 -38.69 32.61 35.26
N VAL A 588 -39.95 32.61 35.70
CA VAL A 588 -40.48 33.68 36.56
C VAL A 588 -39.92 33.52 37.98
N GLN A 589 -39.81 32.29 38.50
CA GLN A 589 -39.13 32.01 39.77
C GLN A 589 -37.65 32.44 39.73
N LYS A 590 -36.92 32.16 38.63
CA LYS A 590 -35.54 32.65 38.41
C LYS A 590 -35.44 34.17 38.30
N ARG A 591 -36.52 34.86 37.90
CA ARG A 591 -36.58 36.34 37.90
C ARG A 591 -36.76 36.87 39.32
N GLU A 592 -37.70 36.34 40.10
CA GLU A 592 -37.93 36.72 41.50
C GLU A 592 -36.72 36.38 42.41
N ALA A 593 -36.02 35.28 42.18
CA ALA A 593 -34.81 34.90 42.91
C ALA A 593 -33.66 35.93 42.82
N LYS A 594 -33.72 36.87 41.86
CA LYS A 594 -32.77 37.99 41.74
C LYS A 594 -33.11 39.15 42.69
N GLY A 595 -34.37 39.28 43.10
CA GLY A 595 -34.86 40.28 44.07
C GLY A 595 -34.89 39.76 45.51
N VAL A 596 -35.24 38.49 45.71
CA VAL A 596 -35.28 37.85 47.03
C VAL A 596 -33.86 37.69 47.60
N LYS A 597 -33.54 38.46 48.64
CA LYS A 597 -32.28 38.34 49.40
C LYS A 597 -32.47 37.46 50.63
N VAL A 598 -31.63 36.45 50.77
CA VAL A 598 -31.63 35.49 51.88
C VAL A 598 -30.30 35.50 52.64
N GLN A 599 -30.32 35.01 53.87
CA GLN A 599 -29.13 34.74 54.67
C GLN A 599 -29.29 33.38 55.36
N LEU A 600 -28.20 32.65 55.51
CA LEU A 600 -28.16 31.37 56.21
C LEU A 600 -28.21 31.60 57.72
N ASP A 601 -29.25 31.09 58.38
CA ASP A 601 -29.44 31.19 59.81
C ASP A 601 -29.31 29.82 60.50
N ASP A 602 -28.39 29.73 61.47
CA ASP A 602 -28.13 28.53 62.28
C ASP A 602 -29.03 28.45 63.54
N GLY A 603 -29.93 29.42 63.75
CA GLY A 603 -30.76 29.55 64.96
C GLY A 603 -32.23 29.15 64.81
N ALA A 604 -32.55 27.88 65.08
CA ALA A 604 -33.90 27.42 65.47
C ALA A 604 -33.89 26.07 66.18
N VAL A 605 -34.84 25.86 67.10
CA VAL A 605 -35.11 24.55 67.72
C VAL A 605 -35.79 23.66 66.67
N GLY A 606 -35.07 22.67 66.15
CA GLY A 606 -35.55 21.83 65.04
C GLY A 606 -34.46 21.21 64.15
N GLY A 607 -33.19 21.55 64.35
CA GLY A 607 -32.04 20.83 63.74
C GLY A 607 -31.70 21.16 62.28
N ALA A 608 -32.53 21.93 61.58
CA ALA A 608 -32.26 22.43 60.24
C ALA A 608 -32.02 23.95 60.23
N SER A 609 -30.84 24.37 59.76
CA SER A 609 -30.59 25.75 59.34
C SER A 609 -31.50 26.11 58.15
N LEU A 610 -31.90 27.37 57.99
CA LEU A 610 -32.77 27.82 56.89
C LEU A 610 -32.26 29.10 56.22
N LEU A 611 -32.58 29.27 54.94
CA LEU A 611 -32.36 30.50 54.19
C LEU A 611 -33.54 31.45 54.39
N ARG A 612 -33.34 32.48 55.24
CA ARG A 612 -34.43 33.35 55.73
C ARG A 612 -34.49 34.73 55.07
N ILE A 613 -35.70 35.28 54.91
CA ILE A 613 -35.91 36.73 54.63
C ILE A 613 -36.00 37.48 55.97
N SER A 614 -34.85 37.67 56.61
CA SER A 614 -34.81 38.29 57.94
C SER A 614 -35.19 39.79 57.90
N ARG A 615 -36.12 40.22 58.77
CA ARG A 615 -36.52 41.64 58.89
C ARG A 615 -35.63 42.48 59.80
N LEU A 616 -34.64 41.89 60.48
CA LEU A 616 -33.74 42.58 61.42
C LEU A 616 -32.24 42.44 61.04
N PRO A 617 -31.41 43.49 61.20
CA PRO A 617 -30.01 43.49 60.77
C PRO A 617 -29.10 42.78 61.78
N ALA A 618 -28.86 41.48 61.56
CA ALA A 618 -27.88 40.70 62.33
C ALA A 618 -26.44 40.97 61.85
N LEU A 619 -25.72 41.86 62.56
CA LEU A 619 -24.27 42.05 62.42
C LEU A 619 -23.52 40.87 63.07
N VAL A 620 -23.23 39.83 62.29
CA VAL A 620 -22.39 38.70 62.71
C VAL A 620 -21.25 38.52 61.73
N THR A 621 -20.11 39.14 62.03
CA THR A 621 -18.85 38.83 61.34
C THR A 621 -18.35 37.44 61.73
N CYS A 622 -18.02 36.65 60.72
CA CYS A 622 -17.35 35.35 60.78
C CYS A 622 -16.46 35.10 62.02
N THR A 623 -17.05 34.51 63.05
CA THR A 623 -16.44 33.85 64.22
C THR A 623 -17.54 32.97 64.89
N LEU A 624 -17.17 31.76 65.35
CA LEU A 624 -18.02 30.75 66.04
C LEU A 624 -19.03 29.89 65.21
N GLN A 625 -19.44 28.74 65.79
CA GLN A 625 -20.45 27.71 65.39
C GLN A 625 -20.35 27.12 63.95
N ARG A 626 -20.01 25.84 63.66
CA ARG A 626 -20.18 24.52 64.36
C ARG A 626 -21.65 24.19 64.72
N GLU A 627 -22.25 23.00 64.55
CA GLU A 627 -21.94 21.69 63.92
C GLU A 627 -23.19 21.19 63.10
N LEU A 628 -23.30 19.92 62.68
CA LEU A 628 -24.44 19.22 62.00
C LEU A 628 -24.46 19.35 60.45
N ARG A 629 -24.18 18.27 59.68
CA ARG A 629 -25.04 17.13 59.23
C ARG A 629 -26.06 17.52 58.13
N GLN A 630 -26.20 16.89 56.94
CA GLN A 630 -26.06 15.50 56.40
C GLN A 630 -27.40 14.75 56.23
N ALA A 631 -27.61 14.11 55.07
CA ALA A 631 -28.70 13.14 54.79
C ALA A 631 -29.46 13.28 53.44
N ALA A 632 -28.88 12.80 52.31
CA ALA A 632 -29.53 12.49 51.00
C ALA A 632 -30.20 13.62 50.14
N ALA A 633 -30.52 13.44 48.84
CA ALA A 633 -29.91 12.73 47.69
C ALA A 633 -30.73 13.01 46.38
N THR A 634 -30.21 12.68 45.17
CA THR A 634 -30.92 12.30 43.89
C THR A 634 -32.02 13.25 43.31
N THR A 635 -32.31 13.43 42.01
CA THR A 635 -31.82 13.08 40.64
C THR A 635 -32.57 14.04 39.67
N GLY A 636 -32.38 14.12 38.34
CA GLY A 636 -31.55 13.44 37.32
C GLY A 636 -32.14 13.70 35.91
N TYR A 637 -31.44 13.34 34.82
CA TYR A 637 -31.82 13.54 33.39
C TYR A 637 -31.96 15.02 32.92
N SER A 638 -31.89 15.37 31.64
CA SER A 638 -31.14 14.83 30.48
C SER A 638 -31.15 15.89 29.35
N GLY A 639 -30.17 15.89 28.43
CA GLY A 639 -30.11 16.86 27.32
C GLY A 639 -28.91 16.65 26.39
N SER A 640 -29.13 15.90 25.31
CA SER A 640 -28.22 15.79 24.13
C SER A 640 -28.13 17.15 23.40
N THR A 641 -27.12 17.52 22.58
CA THR A 641 -26.48 16.76 21.49
C THR A 641 -25.08 17.29 21.10
N SER A 642 -24.23 16.41 20.55
CA SER A 642 -23.26 16.74 19.49
C SER A 642 -22.82 15.47 18.73
N VAL A 643 -22.54 15.60 17.43
CA VAL A 643 -22.32 14.51 16.45
C VAL A 643 -20.99 13.74 16.69
N PRO A 644 -20.90 12.42 16.38
CA PRO A 644 -19.64 11.67 16.42
C PRO A 644 -18.70 11.94 15.23
N GLU A 645 -17.42 11.59 15.40
CA GLU A 645 -16.36 11.65 14.39
C GLU A 645 -15.94 10.19 14.10
N TYR A 646 -16.09 9.73 12.86
CA TYR A 646 -16.34 8.29 12.59
C TYR A 646 -15.12 7.38 12.44
N PHE A 647 -13.90 7.92 12.34
CA PHE A 647 -12.70 7.12 12.08
C PHE A 647 -11.69 7.16 13.24
N GLN A 648 -11.92 6.31 14.24
CA GLN A 648 -10.88 5.82 15.16
C GLN A 648 -10.86 4.29 15.15
N THR A 649 -9.91 3.71 14.42
CA THR A 649 -9.61 2.28 14.48
C THR A 649 -8.76 1.97 15.71
N THR A 650 -9.40 1.36 16.71
CA THR A 650 -8.72 0.67 17.82
C THR A 650 -9.41 -0.68 18.03
N PRO A 651 -8.69 -1.80 18.20
CA PRO A 651 -7.24 -1.92 18.40
C PRO A 651 -6.39 -1.70 17.12
N GLU A 652 -5.08 -1.77 17.30
CA GLU A 652 -4.04 -1.53 16.30
C GLU A 652 -4.03 -2.57 15.15
N LEU A 653 -3.45 -2.20 14.01
CA LEU A 653 -3.24 -3.09 12.85
C LEU A 653 -2.35 -4.28 13.22
N TYR A 654 -2.94 -5.47 13.36
CA TYR A 654 -2.21 -6.70 13.65
C TYR A 654 -1.64 -7.30 12.35
N ALA A 655 -0.50 -6.78 11.89
CA ALA A 655 0.15 -7.17 10.64
C ALA A 655 0.72 -8.60 10.58
N GLY A 656 0.59 -9.38 11.67
CA GLY A 656 1.17 -10.72 11.78
C GLY A 656 2.70 -10.75 11.89
N PRO A 657 3.32 -11.94 11.94
CA PRO A 657 4.76 -12.10 11.95
C PRO A 657 5.32 -12.05 10.52
N THR A 658 5.91 -10.93 10.11
CA THR A 658 6.55 -10.78 8.80
C THR A 658 8.07 -10.93 8.88
N ALA A 659 8.68 -11.46 7.81
CA ALA A 659 10.13 -11.63 7.68
C ALA A 659 10.59 -11.25 6.26
N THR A 660 11.52 -10.30 6.16
CA THR A 660 12.08 -9.83 4.89
C THR A 660 13.17 -10.78 4.38
N GLY A 661 13.05 -11.22 3.12
CA GLY A 661 14.12 -11.93 2.40
C GLY A 661 15.27 -11.01 1.99
N GLU A 662 16.22 -11.54 1.21
CA GLU A 662 17.28 -10.72 0.62
C GLU A 662 16.72 -9.77 -0.46
N ALA A 663 17.42 -8.65 -0.71
CA ALA A 663 17.07 -7.74 -1.78
C ALA A 663 17.42 -8.37 -3.15
N PRO A 664 16.49 -8.39 -4.13
CA PRO A 664 16.73 -9.02 -5.42
C PRO A 664 17.70 -8.22 -6.30
N PHE A 665 18.28 -8.93 -7.25
CA PHE A 665 18.94 -8.34 -8.40
C PHE A 665 17.86 -7.76 -9.33
N LEU A 666 17.92 -6.45 -9.63
CA LEU A 666 16.98 -5.82 -10.55
C LEU A 666 17.37 -6.15 -12.01
N ALA A 667 16.45 -6.79 -12.73
CA ALA A 667 16.59 -6.99 -14.17
C ALA A 667 16.04 -5.74 -14.90
N GLU A 668 16.93 -4.90 -15.43
CA GLU A 668 16.55 -3.67 -16.14
C GLU A 668 16.01 -3.93 -17.56
N THR A 669 15.21 -2.99 -18.04
CA THR A 669 14.31 -3.11 -19.19
C THR A 669 15.01 -3.18 -20.56
N ASN A 670 14.36 -3.89 -21.50
CA ASN A 670 14.48 -3.63 -22.94
C ASN A 670 13.21 -2.91 -23.42
N ALA A 671 13.33 -1.85 -24.22
CA ALA A 671 12.20 -1.10 -24.77
C ALA A 671 12.55 -0.38 -26.09
N ALA A 672 11.87 -0.73 -27.18
CA ALA A 672 11.86 -0.05 -28.49
C ALA A 672 10.79 -0.69 -29.42
N PRO A 673 10.32 -0.02 -30.49
CA PRO A 673 10.00 1.41 -30.56
C PRO A 673 8.71 1.72 -31.36
N PHE A 674 7.71 2.41 -30.79
CA PHE A 674 6.69 3.14 -31.58
C PHE A 674 6.11 4.35 -30.82
N SER A 675 5.77 5.41 -31.56
CA SER A 675 5.24 6.66 -31.02
C SER A 675 3.74 6.57 -30.66
N HIS A 676 3.40 6.99 -29.44
CA HIS A 676 2.04 7.28 -28.95
C HIS A 676 1.10 6.10 -28.64
N VAL A 677 1.43 5.27 -27.64
CA VAL A 677 0.39 4.68 -26.75
C VAL A 677 0.90 4.46 -25.33
N SER A 678 -0.04 4.19 -24.42
CA SER A 678 0.07 4.04 -22.97
C SER A 678 1.26 3.21 -22.46
N TYR A 679 1.77 3.61 -21.29
CA TYR A 679 2.70 2.83 -20.47
C TYR A 679 2.15 1.42 -20.20
N ILE A 680 2.84 0.41 -20.71
CA ILE A 680 2.75 -0.98 -20.26
C ILE A 680 3.96 -1.20 -19.37
N ALA A 681 3.75 -1.53 -18.09
CA ALA A 681 4.83 -1.89 -17.20
C ALA A 681 5.56 -3.13 -17.75
N PRO A 682 6.89 -3.22 -17.65
CA PRO A 682 7.60 -4.42 -18.06
C PRO A 682 7.10 -5.60 -17.24
N GLN A 683 6.62 -6.65 -17.92
CA GLN A 683 6.57 -7.97 -17.31
C GLN A 683 7.99 -8.34 -16.84
N PRO A 684 8.14 -9.16 -15.79
CA PRO A 684 9.48 -9.61 -15.38
C PRO A 684 10.24 -10.20 -16.56
N LEU A 685 11.56 -10.01 -16.57
CA LEU A 685 12.46 -10.62 -17.55
C LEU A 685 12.51 -12.14 -17.31
N GLU A 686 11.47 -12.82 -17.77
CA GLU A 686 11.32 -14.27 -17.81
C GLU A 686 12.34 -14.86 -18.77
N THR A 687 13.57 -15.03 -18.28
CA THR A 687 14.64 -15.69 -19.03
C THR A 687 14.22 -17.12 -19.30
N GLN A 688 13.78 -17.38 -20.54
CA GLN A 688 13.22 -18.66 -20.93
C GLN A 688 14.22 -19.80 -20.70
N GLN A 689 13.98 -20.57 -19.64
CA GLN A 689 14.83 -21.67 -19.23
C GLN A 689 14.62 -22.84 -20.22
N PRO A 690 15.69 -23.52 -20.68
CA PRO A 690 15.55 -24.67 -21.57
C PRO A 690 14.93 -25.85 -20.80
N ILE A 691 13.62 -26.03 -20.96
CA ILE A 691 12.83 -27.09 -20.29
C ILE A 691 12.74 -28.32 -21.19
N MET A 692 13.00 -29.50 -20.61
CA MET A 692 12.97 -30.78 -21.32
C MET A 692 11.56 -31.07 -21.86
N GLY A 693 11.45 -31.32 -23.17
CA GLY A 693 10.18 -31.59 -23.84
C GLY A 693 9.40 -30.36 -24.33
N ASN A 694 9.89 -29.13 -24.09
CA ASN A 694 9.26 -27.92 -24.60
C ASN A 694 9.56 -27.71 -26.10
N THR A 695 8.88 -28.44 -26.98
CA THR A 695 9.09 -28.37 -28.45
C THR A 695 8.60 -27.07 -29.08
N ASP A 696 7.54 -26.50 -28.49
CA ASP A 696 6.79 -25.36 -29.03
C ASP A 696 7.36 -24.02 -28.54
N ASN A 697 8.45 -24.05 -27.77
CA ASN A 697 9.10 -22.90 -27.14
C ASN A 697 8.11 -22.04 -26.32
N ARG A 698 7.15 -22.68 -25.63
CA ARG A 698 6.18 -21.97 -24.76
C ARG A 698 6.80 -21.57 -23.43
N ASN A 699 6.07 -20.78 -22.66
CA ASN A 699 6.51 -20.23 -21.39
C ASN A 699 6.00 -21.07 -20.21
N ILE A 700 6.89 -21.57 -19.35
CA ILE A 700 6.49 -22.31 -18.14
C ILE A 700 6.04 -21.40 -16.99
N PHE A 701 6.42 -20.11 -16.98
CA PHE A 701 5.96 -19.16 -15.97
C PHE A 701 4.47 -18.84 -16.13
N GLN A 702 3.91 -19.11 -17.31
CA GLN A 702 2.47 -19.10 -17.61
C GLN A 702 1.75 -20.40 -17.20
N GLN A 703 2.46 -21.42 -16.69
CA GLN A 703 1.92 -22.72 -16.26
C GLN A 703 2.01 -22.93 -14.74
N MET A 704 2.19 -21.85 -13.98
CA MET A 704 2.33 -21.90 -12.52
C MET A 704 1.00 -21.65 -11.80
N GLY A 705 -0.13 -21.74 -12.53
CA GLY A 705 -1.47 -21.46 -12.01
C GLY A 705 -1.53 -20.08 -11.34
N HIS A 706 -2.07 -20.04 -10.12
CA HIS A 706 -2.11 -18.83 -9.28
C HIS A 706 -0.75 -18.30 -8.81
N LEU A 707 0.38 -18.97 -9.12
CA LEU A 707 1.73 -18.48 -8.84
C LEU A 707 2.44 -17.91 -10.10
N SER A 708 1.75 -17.90 -11.25
CA SER A 708 2.23 -17.27 -12.48
C SER A 708 2.35 -15.75 -12.29
N PRO A 709 3.37 -15.07 -12.83
CA PRO A 709 3.37 -13.60 -12.98
C PRO A 709 2.17 -13.12 -13.81
N TYR A 710 1.85 -11.82 -13.79
CA TYR A 710 0.74 -11.31 -14.61
C TYR A 710 0.98 -11.50 -16.10
N PHE A 711 0.03 -12.14 -16.80
CA PHE A 711 -0.05 -12.12 -18.26
C PHE A 711 -1.49 -12.00 -18.74
N ALA A 712 -1.66 -11.42 -19.94
CA ALA A 712 -2.93 -11.47 -20.64
C ALA A 712 -3.20 -12.89 -21.13
N ASN A 713 -4.40 -13.43 -20.90
CA ASN A 713 -4.76 -14.78 -21.30
C ASN A 713 -4.50 -14.98 -22.83
N PRO A 714 -3.64 -15.91 -23.25
CA PRO A 714 -3.21 -16.05 -24.64
C PRO A 714 -4.31 -16.59 -25.55
N ASP A 715 -5.13 -17.52 -25.05
CA ASP A 715 -6.21 -18.17 -25.81
C ASP A 715 -7.52 -17.35 -25.79
N GLY A 716 -7.64 -16.42 -24.84
CA GLY A 716 -8.88 -15.69 -24.57
C GLY A 716 -9.97 -16.58 -24.00
N PHE A 717 -11.22 -16.15 -24.15
CA PHE A 717 -12.39 -16.96 -23.80
C PHE A 717 -13.23 -17.32 -25.04
N GLY A 718 -12.69 -17.12 -26.24
CA GLY A 718 -13.29 -17.53 -27.52
C GLY A 718 -14.41 -16.61 -28.05
N VAL A 719 -14.30 -15.30 -27.79
CA VAL A 719 -14.96 -14.23 -28.56
C VAL A 719 -13.91 -13.26 -29.07
N ASN A 720 -14.31 -12.33 -29.93
CA ASN A 720 -13.39 -11.38 -30.55
C ASN A 720 -13.28 -10.11 -29.69
N GLU A 721 -12.05 -9.64 -29.46
CA GLU A 721 -11.82 -8.36 -28.79
C GLU A 721 -12.11 -7.21 -29.78
N TYR A 722 -13.02 -6.29 -29.43
CA TYR A 722 -13.40 -5.14 -30.26
C TYR A 722 -13.20 -3.80 -29.55
N PRO A 723 -12.76 -2.74 -30.24
CA PRO A 723 -12.76 -1.40 -29.68
C PRO A 723 -14.19 -0.87 -29.51
N LEU A 724 -14.37 0.06 -28.55
CA LEU A 724 -15.63 0.79 -28.36
C LEU A 724 -16.08 1.43 -29.69
N PRO A 725 -17.36 1.28 -30.09
CA PRO A 725 -17.87 1.92 -31.30
C PRO A 725 -17.94 3.45 -31.14
N ALA A 726 -17.76 4.17 -32.25
CA ALA A 726 -17.66 5.63 -32.25
C ALA A 726 -18.89 6.31 -31.61
N GLY A 727 -18.68 6.96 -30.46
CA GLY A 727 -19.71 7.66 -29.70
C GLY A 727 -20.31 6.86 -28.54
N ALA A 728 -19.93 5.60 -28.33
CA ALA A 728 -20.19 4.89 -27.08
C ALA A 728 -19.06 5.14 -26.06
N ASN A 729 -19.43 5.29 -24.78
CA ASN A 729 -18.52 5.57 -23.68
C ASN A 729 -18.70 4.54 -22.56
N ILE A 730 -17.61 4.18 -21.87
CA ILE A 730 -17.70 3.57 -20.53
C ILE A 730 -18.19 4.66 -19.57
N THR A 731 -19.21 4.34 -18.77
CA THR A 731 -19.88 5.26 -17.83
C THR A 731 -19.66 4.90 -16.37
N GLN A 732 -19.47 3.60 -16.08
CA GLN A 732 -18.99 3.08 -14.81
C GLN A 732 -17.98 1.96 -15.10
N LEU A 733 -16.96 1.83 -14.25
CA LEU A 733 -16.03 0.70 -14.20
C LEU A 733 -15.95 0.22 -12.75
N HIS A 734 -16.02 -1.10 -12.56
CA HIS A 734 -15.66 -1.79 -11.33
C HIS A 734 -14.48 -2.72 -11.63
N MET A 735 -13.30 -2.40 -11.13
CA MET A 735 -12.12 -3.26 -11.22
C MET A 735 -11.99 -4.06 -9.92
N LEU A 736 -11.92 -5.38 -10.02
CA LEU A 736 -11.56 -6.28 -8.93
C LEU A 736 -10.16 -6.86 -9.20
N HIS A 737 -9.17 -6.47 -8.38
CA HIS A 737 -7.75 -6.80 -8.60
C HIS A 737 -7.20 -7.76 -7.53
N ARG A 738 -6.51 -8.81 -7.99
CA ARG A 738 -5.80 -9.82 -7.18
C ARG A 738 -4.38 -9.41 -6.88
N HIS A 739 -3.81 -9.88 -5.77
CA HIS A 739 -2.43 -9.55 -5.40
C HIS A 739 -1.32 -9.86 -6.42
N GLY A 740 -0.40 -8.92 -6.54
CA GLY A 740 0.90 -9.10 -7.17
C GLY A 740 1.78 -10.16 -6.50
N SER A 741 2.92 -10.41 -7.14
CA SER A 741 3.87 -11.45 -6.73
C SER A 741 4.34 -11.28 -5.26
N ARG A 742 4.31 -12.37 -4.50
CA ARG A 742 4.71 -12.39 -3.08
C ARG A 742 5.68 -13.53 -2.78
N TYR A 743 6.37 -13.42 -1.65
CA TYR A 743 6.99 -14.59 -1.02
C TYR A 743 5.95 -15.65 -0.63
N PRO A 744 6.36 -16.90 -0.33
CA PRO A 744 5.44 -17.92 0.17
C PRO A 744 4.70 -17.47 1.44
N THR A 745 3.55 -18.10 1.70
CA THR A 745 2.93 -17.99 3.02
C THR A 745 3.67 -18.87 4.02
N SER A 746 3.50 -18.58 5.30
CA SER A 746 4.16 -19.26 6.42
C SER A 746 3.75 -20.73 6.57
N SER A 747 2.65 -21.13 5.91
CA SER A 747 2.11 -22.48 5.85
C SER A 747 2.36 -23.19 4.52
N ASP A 748 3.07 -22.55 3.58
CA ASP A 748 3.33 -23.08 2.24
C ASP A 748 4.30 -24.29 2.26
N GLY A 749 4.06 -25.25 1.36
CA GLY A 749 4.91 -26.44 1.23
C GLY A 749 6.35 -26.10 0.83
N SER A 750 6.56 -25.04 0.05
CA SER A 750 7.88 -24.53 -0.32
C SER A 750 8.72 -24.11 0.90
N ILE A 751 8.09 -23.55 1.94
CA ILE A 751 8.74 -23.25 3.23
C ILE A 751 9.05 -24.53 4.00
N THR A 752 8.14 -25.51 3.97
CA THR A 752 8.36 -26.83 4.60
C THR A 752 9.57 -27.54 3.99
N LEU A 753 9.69 -27.56 2.65
CA LEU A 753 10.84 -28.10 1.94
C LEU A 753 12.11 -27.28 2.20
N SER A 754 12.02 -25.94 2.19
CA SER A 754 13.14 -25.06 2.53
C SER A 754 13.72 -25.37 3.90
N GLN A 755 12.88 -25.45 4.94
CA GLN A 755 13.28 -25.79 6.29
C GLN A 755 13.87 -27.21 6.37
N LYS A 756 13.27 -28.18 5.65
CA LYS A 756 13.76 -29.56 5.58
C LYS A 756 15.17 -29.65 4.99
N ILE A 757 15.47 -28.92 3.93
CA ILE A 757 16.81 -28.84 3.31
C ILE A 757 17.78 -28.12 4.24
N VAL A 758 17.42 -26.94 4.77
CA VAL A 758 18.29 -26.14 5.66
C VAL A 758 18.63 -26.88 6.96
N ASN A 759 17.65 -27.54 7.59
CA ASN A 759 17.87 -28.34 8.81
C ASN A 759 18.75 -29.59 8.58
N ALA A 760 18.87 -30.04 7.34
CA ALA A 760 19.73 -31.16 6.94
C ALA A 760 21.06 -30.70 6.30
N SER A 761 21.33 -29.39 6.25
CA SER A 761 22.56 -28.85 5.64
C SER A 761 23.81 -29.45 6.29
N GLY A 762 24.74 -29.95 5.46
CA GLY A 762 25.93 -30.65 5.90
C GLY A 762 25.72 -32.09 6.40
N THR A 763 24.49 -32.64 6.37
CA THR A 763 24.21 -34.05 6.70
C THR A 763 23.69 -34.87 5.52
N PHE A 764 23.23 -34.23 4.44
CA PHE A 764 22.99 -34.86 3.13
C PHE A 764 24.13 -34.56 2.13
N ASN A 765 24.18 -35.32 1.04
CA ASN A 765 25.05 -35.11 -0.11
C ASN A 765 24.21 -35.17 -1.39
N ALA A 766 24.13 -34.08 -2.15
CA ALA A 766 23.39 -34.00 -3.41
C ALA A 766 24.32 -34.08 -4.63
N THR A 767 23.82 -34.65 -5.72
CA THR A 767 24.55 -34.93 -6.96
C THR A 767 23.68 -34.60 -8.17
N GLY A 768 24.24 -34.70 -9.38
CA GLY A 768 23.50 -34.45 -10.63
C GLY A 768 22.85 -33.06 -10.68
N ASP A 769 21.59 -33.03 -11.08
CA ASP A 769 20.77 -31.82 -11.19
C ASP A 769 20.49 -31.18 -9.82
N LEU A 770 20.50 -31.98 -8.73
CA LEU A 770 20.38 -31.50 -7.35
C LEU A 770 21.69 -31.00 -6.74
N ALA A 771 22.83 -31.05 -7.43
CA ALA A 771 24.14 -30.73 -6.84
C ALA A 771 24.25 -29.30 -6.26
N PHE A 772 23.40 -28.37 -6.70
CA PHE A 772 23.30 -27.02 -6.12
C PHE A 772 22.85 -27.02 -4.65
N LEU A 773 22.07 -28.03 -4.21
CA LEU A 773 21.55 -28.11 -2.84
C LEU A 773 22.64 -28.16 -1.77
N ASN A 774 23.84 -28.65 -2.10
CA ASN A 774 24.99 -28.70 -1.17
C ASN A 774 25.45 -27.30 -0.70
N GLY A 775 25.17 -26.26 -1.49
CA GLY A 775 25.48 -24.86 -1.18
C GLY A 775 24.25 -23.95 -1.17
N TRP A 776 23.04 -24.51 -1.32
CA TRP A 776 21.81 -23.73 -1.37
C TRP A 776 21.38 -23.28 0.03
N THR A 777 20.89 -22.05 0.10
CA THR A 777 20.24 -21.46 1.28
C THR A 777 18.97 -20.77 0.82
N SER A 778 17.88 -20.93 1.58
CA SER A 778 16.63 -20.24 1.26
C SER A 778 16.81 -18.73 1.47
N LYS A 779 16.65 -17.97 0.39
CA LYS A 779 16.70 -16.49 0.36
C LYS A 779 15.32 -15.84 0.47
N LEU A 780 14.26 -16.66 0.49
CA LEU A 780 12.88 -16.22 0.52
C LEU A 780 12.51 -15.62 1.88
N GLY A 781 11.79 -14.50 1.86
CA GLY A 781 11.04 -14.02 3.02
C GLY A 781 9.75 -14.81 3.23
N ALA A 782 8.84 -14.24 4.02
CA ALA A 782 7.49 -14.79 4.20
C ALA A 782 6.43 -13.68 4.09
N GLU A 783 5.27 -14.04 3.55
CA GLU A 783 4.04 -13.23 3.37
C GLU A 783 4.15 -11.97 2.50
N ILE A 784 5.23 -11.19 2.56
CA ILE A 784 5.30 -9.85 1.94
C ILE A 784 5.49 -9.90 0.41
N LEU A 785 5.24 -8.78 -0.27
CA LEU A 785 5.53 -8.66 -1.71
C LEU A 785 7.02 -8.73 -1.99
N VAL A 786 7.34 -9.39 -3.11
CA VAL A 786 8.61 -9.20 -3.81
C VAL A 786 8.54 -7.89 -4.63
N PRO A 787 9.66 -7.23 -4.97
CA PRO A 787 9.63 -5.93 -5.65
C PRO A 787 8.87 -5.88 -6.99
N VAL A 788 8.84 -6.95 -7.78
CA VAL A 788 7.96 -7.02 -8.97
C VAL A 788 6.47 -7.03 -8.58
N GLY A 789 6.12 -7.66 -7.46
CA GLY A 789 4.79 -7.61 -6.87
C GLY A 789 4.38 -6.23 -6.36
N LYS A 790 5.35 -5.38 -6.00
CA LYS A 790 5.11 -3.97 -5.64
C LYS A 790 4.69 -3.13 -6.85
N GLN A 791 4.99 -3.59 -8.07
CA GLN A 791 4.45 -3.00 -9.29
C GLN A 791 3.05 -3.55 -9.67
N GLN A 792 2.40 -4.36 -8.80
CA GLN A 792 1.30 -5.26 -9.22
C GLN A 792 -0.03 -5.26 -8.38
N SER A 793 -0.10 -4.89 -7.08
CA SER A 793 -1.36 -4.63 -6.26
C SER A 793 -2.25 -5.87 -5.82
N THR A 794 -3.10 -6.18 -4.76
CA THR A 794 -3.73 -5.79 -3.41
C THR A 794 -4.50 -6.98 -2.68
N THR A 795 -5.11 -7.14 -1.44
CA THR A 795 -5.31 -6.54 -0.02
C THR A 795 -4.84 -7.41 1.26
N GLN A 796 -3.86 -6.95 2.09
CA GLN A 796 -3.15 -7.55 3.30
C GLN A 796 -1.88 -6.67 3.59
N ASP A 797 -0.84 -6.95 4.41
CA ASP A 797 0.35 -6.02 4.46
C ASP A 797 1.06 -5.87 3.10
N ARG A 798 1.34 -7.00 2.44
CA ARG A 798 1.75 -7.12 1.03
C ARG A 798 0.85 -6.33 0.06
N MET A 799 -0.25 -5.80 0.51
CA MET A 799 -1.43 -5.75 -0.29
C MET A 799 -2.32 -4.51 0.05
N THR A 800 -2.01 -3.77 1.12
CA THR A 800 -2.25 -2.33 1.28
C THR A 800 -1.17 -1.58 0.52
N GLN A 801 0.12 -1.92 0.71
CA GLN A 801 1.27 -1.37 -0.04
C GLN A 801 0.98 -1.34 -1.55
N SER A 802 0.59 -2.50 -2.06
CA SER A 802 -0.05 -2.74 -3.35
C SER A 802 -1.04 -1.68 -3.85
N ALA A 803 -2.04 -1.30 -3.04
CA ALA A 803 -3.08 -0.35 -3.43
C ALA A 803 -2.48 1.05 -3.56
N GLU A 804 -1.58 1.40 -2.64
CA GLU A 804 -0.78 2.62 -2.69
C GLU A 804 0.09 2.68 -3.95
N TYR A 805 0.63 1.55 -4.43
CA TYR A 805 1.37 1.46 -5.70
C TYR A 805 0.47 1.57 -6.94
N PHE A 806 -0.71 0.91 -6.97
CA PHE A 806 -1.68 1.07 -8.06
C PHE A 806 -2.15 2.53 -8.16
N LEU A 807 -2.55 3.12 -7.03
CA LEU A 807 -2.98 4.51 -6.96
C LEU A 807 -1.84 5.49 -7.28
N ALA A 808 -0.60 5.19 -6.89
CA ALA A 808 0.57 5.95 -7.31
C ALA A 808 0.89 5.83 -8.81
N GLY A 809 0.59 4.70 -9.46
CA GLY A 809 0.66 4.55 -10.91
C GLY A 809 -0.44 5.31 -11.65
N PHE A 810 -1.68 5.24 -11.14
CA PHE A 810 -2.87 5.80 -11.79
C PHE A 810 -3.02 7.32 -11.59
N PHE A 811 -2.76 7.83 -10.37
CA PHE A 811 -2.91 9.25 -10.00
C PHE A 811 -1.57 9.95 -9.70
N GLY A 812 -0.43 9.25 -9.80
CA GLY A 812 0.88 9.77 -9.42
C GLY A 812 1.14 9.73 -7.90
N LEU A 813 2.36 10.08 -7.48
CA LEU A 813 2.81 10.05 -6.08
C LEU A 813 2.06 10.96 -5.10
N GLN A 814 1.04 11.71 -5.55
CA GLN A 814 0.18 12.55 -4.73
C GLN A 814 -1.28 12.03 -4.66
N TRP A 815 -1.50 10.75 -5.00
CA TRP A 815 -2.83 10.12 -5.09
C TRP A 815 -3.71 10.30 -3.84
N THR A 816 -3.13 10.45 -2.66
CA THR A 816 -3.85 10.71 -1.39
C THR A 816 -4.59 12.06 -1.37
N GLY A 817 -4.36 12.94 -2.34
CA GLY A 817 -5.18 14.14 -2.57
C GLY A 817 -6.42 13.91 -3.43
N ASN A 818 -6.51 12.76 -4.12
CA ASN A 818 -7.55 12.44 -5.09
C ASN A 818 -8.45 11.26 -4.64
N VAL A 819 -7.93 10.33 -3.85
CA VAL A 819 -8.62 9.10 -3.42
C VAL A 819 -8.39 8.83 -1.93
N THR A 820 -9.46 8.41 -1.24
CA THR A 820 -9.42 7.79 0.09
C THR A 820 -9.48 6.28 -0.06
N LEU A 821 -8.61 5.54 0.64
CA LEU A 821 -8.62 4.07 0.65
C LEU A 821 -9.38 3.56 1.88
N GLU A 822 -10.52 2.89 1.66
CA GLU A 822 -11.25 2.19 2.73
C GLU A 822 -10.60 0.82 2.97
N LEU A 823 -10.43 0.42 4.25
CA LEU A 823 -9.72 -0.80 4.62
C LEU A 823 -10.64 -1.77 5.36
N ILE A 824 -11.11 -2.80 4.67
CA ILE A 824 -11.97 -3.85 5.22
C ILE A 824 -11.12 -4.85 6.04
N ILE A 825 -11.60 -5.24 7.22
CA ILE A 825 -10.87 -6.11 8.14
C ILE A 825 -10.93 -7.58 7.67
N GLU A 826 -9.77 -8.17 7.41
CA GLU A 826 -9.60 -9.60 7.12
C GLU A 826 -9.43 -10.39 8.43
N GLN A 827 -10.54 -10.67 9.13
CA GLN A 827 -10.51 -11.47 10.36
C GLN A 827 -11.83 -12.22 10.60
N GLN A 828 -11.75 -13.37 11.28
CA GLN A 828 -12.91 -14.08 11.81
C GLN A 828 -13.85 -13.13 12.58
N ASN A 829 -15.14 -13.23 12.30
CA ASN A 829 -16.23 -12.38 12.83
C ASN A 829 -16.30 -10.93 12.29
N PHE A 830 -15.48 -10.53 11.31
CA PHE A 830 -15.64 -9.27 10.58
C PHE A 830 -16.12 -9.53 9.14
N ASN A 831 -17.34 -9.08 8.82
CA ASN A 831 -17.92 -9.20 7.48
C ASN A 831 -17.05 -8.53 6.42
N ASN A 832 -16.66 -9.29 5.39
CA ASN A 832 -15.76 -8.86 4.32
C ASN A 832 -16.09 -9.59 3.01
N SER A 833 -16.62 -8.88 2.01
CA SER A 833 -16.92 -9.41 0.67
C SER A 833 -15.69 -9.78 -0.15
N LEU A 834 -14.55 -9.17 0.16
CA LEU A 834 -13.27 -9.37 -0.51
C LEU A 834 -12.45 -10.51 0.12
N ALA A 835 -12.96 -11.15 1.19
CA ALA A 835 -12.37 -12.32 1.85
C ALA A 835 -13.43 -13.21 2.56
N GLY A 836 -14.53 -13.54 1.86
CA GLY A 836 -15.76 -14.12 2.45
C GLY A 836 -15.62 -15.50 3.11
N TYR A 837 -14.49 -16.18 2.91
CA TYR A 837 -14.19 -17.47 3.53
C TYR A 837 -14.07 -17.41 5.06
N TYR A 838 -13.79 -16.23 5.65
CA TYR A 838 -13.86 -16.03 7.11
C TYR A 838 -15.28 -16.01 7.68
N GLN A 839 -16.29 -15.70 6.87
CA GLN A 839 -17.70 -15.74 7.29
C GLN A 839 -18.30 -17.12 7.04
N CYS A 840 -17.85 -17.80 5.98
CA CYS A 840 -18.39 -19.09 5.56
C CYS A 840 -17.71 -20.26 6.28
N ASN A 841 -18.19 -20.64 7.48
CA ASN A 841 -17.59 -21.71 8.30
C ASN A 841 -17.29 -23.00 7.52
N ASN A 842 -18.23 -23.46 6.68
CA ASN A 842 -18.05 -24.69 5.89
C ASN A 842 -16.93 -24.62 4.84
N SER A 843 -16.54 -23.42 4.37
CA SER A 843 -15.45 -23.27 3.39
C SER A 843 -14.08 -23.70 3.94
N ASN A 844 -13.91 -23.66 5.27
CA ASN A 844 -12.72 -24.13 5.98
C ASN A 844 -12.92 -25.50 6.64
N ALA A 845 -14.09 -26.14 6.46
CA ALA A 845 -14.43 -27.42 7.07
C ALA A 845 -14.10 -28.63 6.16
N ALA A 846 -14.24 -29.84 6.71
CA ALA A 846 -13.95 -31.07 5.98
C ALA A 846 -14.80 -31.28 4.71
N VAL A 847 -15.95 -30.60 4.60
CA VAL A 847 -16.86 -30.69 3.45
C VAL A 847 -16.31 -30.00 2.19
N ASN A 848 -15.51 -28.94 2.33
CA ASN A 848 -14.91 -28.20 1.21
C ASN A 848 -13.55 -28.77 0.76
N LYS A 849 -13.18 -29.98 1.17
CA LYS A 849 -11.89 -30.60 0.82
C LYS A 849 -11.85 -31.27 -0.55
N GLY A 850 -12.89 -31.10 -1.38
CA GLY A 850 -12.99 -31.72 -2.71
C GLY A 850 -11.77 -31.41 -3.59
N GLY A 851 -11.46 -30.13 -3.76
CA GLY A 851 -10.31 -29.69 -4.56
C GLY A 851 -8.97 -30.18 -4.02
N SER A 852 -8.73 -30.07 -2.71
CA SER A 852 -7.47 -30.54 -2.09
C SER A 852 -7.26 -32.05 -2.21
N ASN A 853 -8.33 -32.84 -2.10
CA ASN A 853 -8.28 -34.29 -2.28
C ASN A 853 -7.95 -34.65 -3.74
N ALA A 854 -8.64 -34.03 -4.70
CA ALA A 854 -8.37 -34.21 -6.13
C ALA A 854 -6.95 -33.78 -6.54
N THR A 855 -6.46 -32.67 -5.96
CA THR A 855 -5.07 -32.19 -6.14
C THR A 855 -4.07 -33.23 -5.65
N THR A 856 -4.33 -33.85 -4.49
CA THR A 856 -3.45 -34.88 -3.91
C THR A 856 -3.46 -36.15 -4.75
N GLU A 857 -4.63 -36.62 -5.17
CA GLU A 857 -4.80 -37.79 -6.06
C GLU A 857 -4.04 -37.60 -7.39
N TRP A 858 -4.12 -36.40 -7.99
CA TRP A 858 -3.37 -36.08 -9.21
C TRP A 858 -1.86 -36.01 -8.98
N ILE A 859 -1.40 -35.37 -7.90
CA ILE A 859 0.03 -35.29 -7.53
C ILE A 859 0.66 -36.68 -7.39
N ASP A 860 -0.03 -37.61 -6.74
CA ASP A 860 0.40 -39.01 -6.59
C ASP A 860 0.37 -39.81 -7.91
N ILE A 861 -0.10 -39.21 -9.02
CA ILE A 861 -0.05 -39.77 -10.38
C ILE A 861 1.06 -39.11 -11.21
N TYR A 862 1.03 -37.78 -11.44
CA TYR A 862 1.93 -37.16 -12.41
C TYR A 862 3.39 -37.02 -11.93
N LEU A 863 3.62 -36.90 -10.62
CA LEU A 863 4.96 -36.72 -10.06
C LEU A 863 5.69 -38.02 -9.66
N VAL A 864 5.11 -39.20 -9.94
CA VAL A 864 5.80 -40.49 -9.66
C VAL A 864 7.12 -40.57 -10.42
N ASN A 865 7.07 -40.38 -11.75
CA ASN A 865 8.26 -40.45 -12.62
C ASN A 865 9.30 -39.36 -12.29
N ALA A 866 8.84 -38.15 -11.98
CA ALA A 866 9.70 -37.04 -11.55
C ALA A 866 10.41 -37.37 -10.23
N THR A 867 9.67 -37.93 -9.26
CA THR A 867 10.21 -38.31 -7.95
C THR A 867 11.19 -39.47 -8.07
N GLU A 868 10.93 -40.47 -8.91
CA GLU A 868 11.88 -41.56 -9.17
C GLU A 868 13.15 -41.09 -9.90
N ARG A 869 13.07 -40.04 -10.74
CA ARG A 869 14.23 -39.40 -11.39
C ARG A 869 15.07 -38.54 -10.44
N ILE A 870 14.42 -37.83 -9.50
CA ILE A 870 15.07 -36.84 -8.62
C ILE A 870 15.62 -37.50 -7.34
N LYS A 871 14.86 -38.43 -6.74
CA LYS A 871 15.21 -39.05 -5.45
C LYS A 871 16.60 -39.73 -5.38
N PRO A 872 17.08 -40.45 -6.41
CA PRO A 872 18.41 -41.07 -6.38
C PRO A 872 19.57 -40.06 -6.35
N GLN A 873 19.30 -38.79 -6.65
CA GLN A 873 20.32 -37.75 -6.75
C GLN A 873 20.71 -37.14 -5.39
N VAL A 874 19.98 -37.44 -4.30
CA VAL A 874 20.30 -36.96 -2.95
C VAL A 874 20.44 -38.11 -1.94
N GLU A 875 21.62 -38.23 -1.34
CA GLU A 875 21.93 -39.20 -0.28
C GLU A 875 21.79 -38.53 1.10
N GLY A 876 21.17 -39.21 2.06
CA GLY A 876 20.95 -38.70 3.42
C GLY A 876 19.69 -37.86 3.63
N LEU A 877 19.04 -37.38 2.56
CA LEU A 877 17.75 -36.68 2.62
C LEU A 877 16.59 -37.55 2.12
N ASN A 878 15.54 -37.74 2.91
CA ASN A 878 14.38 -38.54 2.48
C ASN A 878 13.44 -37.73 1.57
N TRP A 879 13.66 -37.82 0.25
CA TRP A 879 12.85 -37.17 -0.77
C TRP A 879 11.54 -37.95 -1.07
N THR A 880 10.42 -37.23 -1.16
CA THR A 880 9.04 -37.71 -1.36
C THR A 880 8.36 -37.02 -2.54
N ILE A 881 7.19 -37.51 -2.96
CA ILE A 881 6.37 -36.87 -4.01
C ILE A 881 5.96 -35.45 -3.59
N SER A 882 5.65 -35.23 -2.31
CA SER A 882 5.34 -33.90 -1.78
C SER A 882 6.53 -32.94 -1.87
N ASP A 883 7.76 -33.40 -1.62
CA ASP A 883 8.97 -32.58 -1.83
C ASP A 883 9.13 -32.22 -3.33
N THR A 884 8.88 -33.18 -4.23
CA THR A 884 8.89 -32.93 -5.68
C THR A 884 7.89 -31.85 -6.08
N TYR A 885 6.67 -31.86 -5.54
CA TYR A 885 5.68 -30.81 -5.77
C TYR A 885 6.10 -29.46 -5.18
N TYR A 886 6.61 -29.44 -3.94
CA TYR A 886 7.08 -28.22 -3.29
C TYR A 886 8.31 -27.61 -3.97
N ALA A 887 9.10 -28.38 -4.71
CA ALA A 887 10.16 -27.88 -5.57
C ALA A 887 9.61 -27.14 -6.82
N GLN A 888 8.46 -27.52 -7.37
CA GLN A 888 7.78 -26.73 -8.40
C GLN A 888 7.25 -25.41 -7.82
N SER A 889 6.68 -25.44 -6.61
CA SER A 889 6.31 -24.21 -5.88
C SER A 889 7.53 -23.31 -5.59
N LEU A 890 8.68 -23.88 -5.20
CA LEU A 890 9.93 -23.14 -5.02
C LEU A 890 10.42 -22.48 -6.31
N CYS A 891 10.35 -23.16 -7.45
CA CYS A 891 10.67 -22.57 -8.75
C CYS A 891 9.85 -21.29 -9.01
N ALA A 892 8.53 -21.32 -8.79
CA ALA A 892 7.67 -20.15 -8.97
C ALA A 892 8.05 -19.00 -8.02
N TYR A 893 8.16 -19.30 -6.72
CA TYR A 893 8.46 -18.28 -5.70
C TYR A 893 9.89 -17.72 -5.80
N GLU A 894 10.91 -18.54 -6.04
CA GLU A 894 12.29 -18.08 -6.27
C GLU A 894 12.39 -17.27 -7.57
N THR A 895 11.67 -17.62 -8.64
CA THR A 895 11.73 -16.81 -9.88
C THR A 895 11.15 -15.42 -9.67
N VAL A 896 9.95 -15.27 -9.07
CA VAL A 896 9.41 -13.92 -8.81
C VAL A 896 10.18 -13.15 -7.74
N ALA A 897 10.86 -13.85 -6.81
CA ALA A 897 11.61 -13.24 -5.73
C ALA A 897 13.07 -12.89 -6.08
N LEU A 898 13.72 -13.62 -6.98
CA LEU A 898 15.17 -13.57 -7.24
C LEU A 898 15.51 -13.43 -8.73
N GLY A 899 14.53 -13.55 -9.63
CA GLY A 899 14.69 -13.53 -11.09
C GLY A 899 15.05 -14.89 -11.71
N PHE A 900 15.35 -15.93 -10.90
CA PHE A 900 15.77 -17.25 -11.36
C PHE A 900 15.59 -18.32 -10.27
N SER A 901 15.42 -19.59 -10.66
CA SER A 901 15.51 -20.74 -9.76
C SER A 901 16.15 -21.97 -10.41
N HIS A 902 17.01 -22.64 -9.65
CA HIS A 902 17.55 -23.95 -10.03
C HIS A 902 16.50 -25.07 -10.02
N PHE A 903 15.42 -24.93 -9.24
CA PHE A 903 14.36 -25.94 -9.18
C PHE A 903 13.59 -26.03 -10.50
N CYS A 904 13.51 -24.97 -11.31
CA CYS A 904 12.70 -24.95 -12.53
C CYS A 904 13.14 -25.99 -13.58
N SER A 905 14.46 -26.19 -13.74
CA SER A 905 15.04 -27.16 -14.68
C SER A 905 14.98 -28.62 -14.23
N LEU A 906 14.52 -28.92 -13.01
CA LEU A 906 14.34 -30.30 -12.55
C LEU A 906 13.16 -31.01 -13.25
N PHE A 907 12.27 -30.24 -13.88
CA PHE A 907 10.99 -30.69 -14.40
C PHE A 907 10.92 -30.64 -15.93
N THR A 908 10.16 -31.57 -16.50
CA THR A 908 9.81 -31.56 -17.93
C THR A 908 8.63 -30.62 -18.20
N TYR A 909 8.39 -30.31 -19.47
CA TYR A 909 7.24 -29.50 -19.89
C TYR A 909 5.89 -30.18 -19.54
N GLU A 910 5.83 -31.51 -19.65
CA GLU A 910 4.64 -32.30 -19.26
C GLU A 910 4.39 -32.26 -17.74
N GLU A 911 5.44 -32.22 -16.93
CA GLU A 911 5.35 -32.07 -15.47
C GLU A 911 4.93 -30.64 -15.06
N TRP A 912 5.17 -29.63 -15.90
CA TRP A 912 4.63 -28.27 -15.72
C TRP A 912 3.13 -28.17 -16.07
N LEU A 913 2.68 -28.83 -17.15
CA LEU A 913 1.25 -28.97 -17.42
C LEU A 913 0.52 -29.74 -16.30
N GLY A 914 1.18 -30.75 -15.72
CA GLY A 914 0.69 -31.46 -14.54
C GLY A 914 0.56 -30.56 -13.31
N PHE A 915 1.50 -29.63 -13.10
CA PHE A 915 1.46 -28.65 -12.02
C PHE A 915 0.32 -27.64 -12.18
N GLU A 916 0.15 -27.08 -13.37
CA GLU A 916 -1.00 -26.21 -13.69
C GLU A 916 -2.33 -26.92 -13.40
N TYR A 917 -2.51 -28.13 -13.95
CA TYR A 917 -3.71 -28.95 -13.75
C TYR A 917 -4.00 -29.27 -12.27
N SER A 918 -2.95 -29.45 -11.46
CA SER A 918 -3.10 -29.65 -10.01
C SER A 918 -3.68 -28.42 -9.30
N ILE A 919 -3.30 -27.22 -9.73
CA ILE A 919 -3.84 -25.96 -9.20
C ILE A 919 -5.29 -25.77 -9.69
N ASP A 920 -5.58 -26.10 -10.94
CA ASP A 920 -6.93 -26.02 -11.50
C ASP A 920 -7.92 -26.92 -10.75
N LEU A 921 -7.54 -28.17 -10.43
CA LEU A 921 -8.31 -29.07 -9.57
C LEU A 921 -8.55 -28.48 -8.17
N SER A 922 -7.52 -27.85 -7.59
CA SER A 922 -7.61 -27.21 -6.27
C SER A 922 -8.60 -26.05 -6.27
N PHE A 923 -8.57 -25.19 -7.30
CA PHE A 923 -9.47 -24.04 -7.40
C PHE A 923 -10.89 -24.46 -7.72
N ALA A 924 -11.09 -25.32 -8.73
CA ALA A 924 -12.39 -25.85 -9.13
C ALA A 924 -13.16 -26.47 -7.94
N GLY A 925 -12.50 -27.35 -7.17
CA GLY A 925 -13.10 -28.05 -6.05
C GLY A 925 -12.99 -27.37 -4.68
N GLY A 926 -12.36 -26.19 -4.58
CA GLY A 926 -12.19 -25.43 -3.33
C GLY A 926 -12.94 -24.10 -3.29
N TYR A 927 -13.07 -23.43 -4.45
CA TYR A 927 -13.67 -22.09 -4.61
C TYR A 927 -14.57 -21.97 -5.85
N GLY A 928 -14.37 -22.84 -6.85
CA GLY A 928 -15.13 -22.88 -8.10
C GLY A 928 -16.46 -23.63 -8.01
N PHE A 929 -17.01 -23.98 -9.18
CA PHE A 929 -18.31 -24.66 -9.31
C PHE A 929 -18.37 -26.07 -8.70
N GLN A 930 -17.24 -26.70 -8.37
CA GLN A 930 -17.16 -28.00 -7.73
C GLN A 930 -16.99 -27.90 -6.19
N SER A 931 -16.91 -26.68 -5.64
CA SER A 931 -16.95 -26.42 -4.19
C SER A 931 -18.41 -26.35 -3.68
N PRO A 932 -18.74 -26.92 -2.51
CA PRO A 932 -20.03 -26.69 -1.84
C PRO A 932 -20.24 -25.25 -1.35
N THR A 933 -19.20 -24.42 -1.35
CA THR A 933 -19.24 -23.04 -0.84
C THR A 933 -18.83 -21.98 -1.86
N GLY A 934 -18.52 -22.37 -3.10
CA GLY A 934 -17.95 -21.49 -4.12
C GLY A 934 -18.78 -20.23 -4.38
N ARG A 935 -20.09 -20.39 -4.61
CA ARG A 935 -21.00 -19.22 -4.76
C ARG A 935 -21.10 -18.41 -3.48
N ALA A 936 -21.24 -19.08 -2.33
CA ALA A 936 -21.46 -18.42 -1.05
C ALA A 936 -20.29 -17.54 -0.61
N VAL A 937 -19.04 -17.96 -0.86
CA VAL A 937 -17.83 -17.16 -0.55
C VAL A 937 -17.72 -15.88 -1.40
N GLY A 938 -18.27 -15.86 -2.62
CA GLY A 938 -18.24 -14.68 -3.49
C GLY A 938 -19.50 -13.80 -3.51
N ILE A 939 -20.66 -14.30 -3.03
CA ILE A 939 -21.95 -13.65 -3.32
C ILE A 939 -22.10 -12.24 -2.72
N GLY A 940 -21.43 -11.90 -1.61
CA GLY A 940 -21.47 -10.56 -1.02
C GLY A 940 -21.03 -9.47 -2.01
N TYR A 941 -19.89 -9.68 -2.68
CA TYR A 941 -19.37 -8.74 -3.68
C TYR A 941 -20.29 -8.62 -4.91
N VAL A 942 -20.98 -9.70 -5.29
CA VAL A 942 -22.01 -9.65 -6.34
C VAL A 942 -23.17 -8.75 -5.91
N GLN A 943 -23.62 -8.82 -4.65
CA GLN A 943 -24.66 -7.90 -4.15
C GLN A 943 -24.18 -6.45 -4.11
N GLU A 944 -22.91 -6.21 -3.76
CA GLU A 944 -22.29 -4.88 -3.77
C GLU A 944 -22.23 -4.27 -5.18
N VAL A 945 -21.80 -5.05 -6.19
CA VAL A 945 -21.84 -4.61 -7.60
C VAL A 945 -23.28 -4.32 -8.05
N LEU A 946 -24.26 -5.16 -7.70
CA LEU A 946 -25.67 -4.92 -8.04
C LEU A 946 -26.25 -3.69 -7.33
N ALA A 947 -25.86 -3.43 -6.09
CA ALA A 947 -26.28 -2.26 -5.31
C ALA A 947 -25.76 -0.95 -5.94
N ARG A 948 -24.48 -0.93 -6.35
CA ARG A 948 -23.88 0.18 -7.11
C ARG A 948 -24.60 0.38 -8.46
N LEU A 949 -24.83 -0.70 -9.25
CA LEU A 949 -25.50 -0.63 -10.55
C LEU A 949 -26.99 -0.22 -10.47
N ASN A 950 -27.68 -0.55 -9.38
CA ASN A 950 -29.06 -0.10 -9.13
C ASN A 950 -29.14 1.27 -8.41
N HIS A 951 -28.01 1.88 -8.06
CA HIS A 951 -27.91 3.10 -7.24
C HIS A 951 -28.68 3.00 -5.91
N HIS A 952 -28.51 1.92 -5.13
CA HIS A 952 -29.00 1.80 -3.76
C HIS A 952 -27.93 1.33 -2.76
N VAL A 953 -28.09 1.71 -1.50
CA VAL A 953 -27.29 1.18 -0.36
C VAL A 953 -27.75 -0.22 0.04
N ILE A 954 -26.93 -0.95 0.81
CA ILE A 954 -27.33 -2.23 1.43
C ILE A 954 -27.61 -1.99 2.92
N ASP A 955 -28.88 -1.87 3.29
CA ASP A 955 -29.33 -1.48 4.63
C ASP A 955 -29.66 -2.67 5.56
N THR A 956 -29.62 -3.89 5.02
CA THR A 956 -30.11 -5.12 5.65
C THR A 956 -29.05 -6.24 5.56
N PRO A 957 -28.88 -7.07 6.62
CA PRO A 957 -27.86 -8.12 6.64
C PRO A 957 -28.00 -9.09 5.47
N THR A 958 -27.03 -9.04 4.56
CA THR A 958 -27.03 -9.78 3.30
C THR A 958 -25.68 -10.45 3.12
N ALA A 959 -25.64 -11.78 3.13
CA ALA A 959 -24.41 -12.56 2.96
C ALA A 959 -23.26 -12.10 3.89
N GLN A 960 -22.05 -11.93 3.34
CA GLN A 960 -20.84 -11.42 4.01
C GLN A 960 -20.66 -9.89 3.90
N VAL A 961 -21.66 -9.14 3.43
CA VAL A 961 -21.61 -7.66 3.29
C VAL A 961 -21.56 -6.99 4.67
N ASN A 962 -20.84 -5.87 4.80
CA ASN A 962 -20.80 -5.10 6.03
C ASN A 962 -21.76 -3.91 6.00
N VAL A 963 -23.02 -4.15 6.39
CA VAL A 963 -24.11 -3.14 6.48
C VAL A 963 -23.71 -1.83 7.17
N THR A 964 -22.67 -1.78 8.00
CA THR A 964 -22.19 -0.52 8.61
C THR A 964 -21.47 0.39 7.60
N LEU A 965 -20.77 -0.19 6.63
CA LEU A 965 -20.07 0.50 5.54
C LEU A 965 -21.03 0.73 4.36
N ASP A 966 -21.81 -0.30 4.01
CA ASP A 966 -22.66 -0.36 2.82
C ASP A 966 -23.98 0.40 2.94
N ASN A 967 -24.42 0.73 4.17
CA ASN A 967 -25.55 1.63 4.45
C ASN A 967 -25.12 3.11 4.57
N ASN A 968 -23.92 3.46 4.08
CA ASN A 968 -23.37 4.80 4.20
C ASN A 968 -22.67 5.23 2.90
N THR A 969 -23.24 6.19 2.19
CA THR A 969 -22.71 6.68 0.90
C THR A 969 -21.36 7.40 0.99
N SER A 970 -20.81 7.61 2.19
CA SER A 970 -19.44 8.09 2.39
C SER A 970 -18.38 6.96 2.34
N THR A 971 -18.78 5.71 2.54
CA THR A 971 -17.92 4.51 2.53
C THR A 971 -18.30 3.56 1.39
N PHE A 972 -19.58 3.57 0.98
CA PHE A 972 -20.11 2.86 -0.18
C PHE A 972 -20.82 3.84 -1.13
N PRO A 973 -20.07 4.65 -1.90
CA PRO A 973 -20.63 5.61 -2.83
C PRO A 973 -21.25 4.92 -4.06
N LEU A 974 -22.39 5.45 -4.53
CA LEU A 974 -23.20 4.83 -5.58
C LEU A 974 -22.99 5.47 -6.96
N ASP A 975 -22.69 6.77 -6.99
CA ASP A 975 -22.61 7.57 -8.23
C ASP A 975 -21.16 7.72 -8.74
N GLN A 976 -20.26 6.78 -8.39
CA GLN A 976 -18.87 6.78 -8.85
C GLN A 976 -18.71 6.08 -10.21
N ALA A 977 -18.04 6.76 -11.13
CA ALA A 977 -17.67 6.22 -12.45
C ALA A 977 -16.49 5.23 -12.40
N LEU A 978 -15.70 5.23 -11.31
CA LEU A 978 -14.56 4.33 -11.09
C LEU A 978 -14.68 3.75 -9.68
N ASN A 979 -14.68 2.42 -9.58
CA ASN A 979 -14.67 1.67 -8.33
C ASN A 979 -13.48 0.69 -8.42
N PHE A 980 -12.60 0.72 -7.43
CA PHE A 980 -11.37 -0.09 -7.41
C PHE A 980 -11.37 -0.96 -6.15
N ASP A 981 -11.73 -2.23 -6.33
CA ASP A 981 -11.88 -3.23 -5.30
C ASP A 981 -10.76 -4.28 -5.42
N PHE A 982 -10.39 -4.88 -4.29
CA PHE A 982 -9.01 -5.31 -4.09
C PHE A 982 -8.99 -6.56 -3.19
N SER A 983 -8.55 -7.72 -3.70
CA SER A 983 -8.92 -9.04 -3.14
C SER A 983 -7.90 -10.18 -3.38
N HIS A 984 -8.25 -11.40 -2.95
CA HIS A 984 -7.46 -12.64 -3.11
C HIS A 984 -7.94 -13.44 -4.32
N ASP A 985 -7.05 -14.28 -4.87
CA ASP A 985 -7.33 -15.26 -5.94
C ASP A 985 -8.55 -16.15 -5.60
N THR A 986 -8.47 -16.86 -4.50
CA THR A 986 -9.51 -17.74 -3.96
C THR A 986 -10.88 -17.06 -3.81
N ASN A 987 -10.90 -15.75 -3.54
CA ASN A 987 -12.13 -14.98 -3.43
C ASN A 987 -12.63 -14.49 -4.81
N ILE A 988 -11.74 -14.22 -5.77
CA ILE A 988 -12.09 -13.90 -7.16
C ILE A 988 -12.70 -15.12 -7.87
N MET A 989 -12.16 -16.33 -7.70
CA MET A 989 -12.77 -17.56 -8.22
C MET A 989 -14.18 -17.77 -7.65
N ALA A 990 -14.35 -17.53 -6.36
CA ALA A 990 -15.65 -17.56 -5.70
C ALA A 990 -16.61 -16.49 -6.25
N ILE A 991 -16.12 -15.29 -6.57
CA ILE A 991 -16.91 -14.20 -7.19
C ILE A 991 -17.33 -14.54 -8.63
N LEU A 992 -16.42 -15.05 -9.46
CA LEU A 992 -16.74 -15.54 -10.82
C LEU A 992 -17.81 -16.66 -10.77
N THR A 993 -17.70 -17.53 -9.76
CA THR A 993 -18.67 -18.59 -9.47
C THR A 993 -20.01 -18.03 -8.99
N ALA A 994 -20.00 -17.02 -8.12
CA ALA A 994 -21.19 -16.36 -7.58
C ALA A 994 -21.99 -15.58 -8.63
N PHE A 995 -21.33 -14.83 -9.53
CA PHE A 995 -21.94 -14.25 -10.73
C PHE A 995 -22.62 -15.31 -11.61
N GLY A 996 -22.21 -16.58 -11.49
CA GLY A 996 -22.79 -17.71 -12.21
C GLY A 996 -22.16 -17.94 -13.59
N LEU A 997 -20.87 -17.62 -13.77
CA LEU A 997 -20.13 -17.79 -15.02
C LEU A 997 -19.83 -19.29 -15.34
N LYS A 998 -20.89 -20.07 -15.59
CA LYS A 998 -20.89 -21.52 -15.82
C LYS A 998 -20.05 -22.01 -17.00
N GLN A 999 -19.53 -21.12 -17.85
CA GLN A 999 -18.45 -21.44 -18.79
C GLN A 999 -17.19 -22.01 -18.10
N PHE A 1000 -16.97 -21.71 -16.81
CA PHE A 1000 -15.90 -22.27 -15.97
C PHE A 1000 -16.35 -23.48 -15.12
N ALA A 1001 -17.60 -23.93 -15.26
CA ALA A 1001 -18.15 -25.10 -14.54
C ALA A 1001 -17.90 -26.50 -15.15
N PRO A 1002 -17.45 -26.70 -16.42
CA PRO A 1002 -17.17 -28.04 -16.94
C PRO A 1002 -16.21 -28.86 -16.07
N PHE A 1003 -16.61 -30.09 -15.75
CA PHE A 1003 -15.82 -31.01 -14.95
C PHE A 1003 -14.62 -31.58 -15.73
N PHE A 1004 -13.49 -31.72 -15.05
CA PHE A 1004 -12.28 -32.40 -15.50
C PHE A 1004 -11.74 -33.30 -14.35
N PRO A 1005 -11.33 -34.55 -14.63
CA PRO A 1005 -11.06 -35.56 -13.60
C PRO A 1005 -9.69 -35.41 -12.93
N ALA A 1006 -9.59 -35.89 -11.68
CA ALA A 1006 -8.34 -35.92 -10.92
C ALA A 1006 -7.34 -37.01 -11.39
N THR A 1007 -7.77 -37.94 -12.25
CA THR A 1007 -7.03 -39.15 -12.61
C THR A 1007 -6.29 -39.09 -13.95
N GLU A 1008 -6.60 -38.10 -14.79
CA GLU A 1008 -6.01 -37.93 -16.13
C GLU A 1008 -5.99 -36.45 -16.54
N TYR A 1009 -5.00 -36.05 -17.33
CA TYR A 1009 -4.81 -34.66 -17.77
C TYR A 1009 -5.81 -34.26 -18.87
N THR A 1010 -6.54 -33.16 -18.66
CA THR A 1010 -7.46 -32.60 -19.67
C THR A 1010 -6.86 -31.35 -20.31
N ALA A 1011 -6.41 -31.49 -21.57
CA ALA A 1011 -5.79 -30.39 -22.32
C ALA A 1011 -6.74 -29.21 -22.56
N ASN A 1012 -7.90 -29.46 -23.18
CA ASN A 1012 -8.84 -28.41 -23.61
C ASN A 1012 -9.91 -28.12 -22.54
N ARG A 1013 -9.50 -27.97 -21.28
CA ARG A 1013 -10.36 -27.57 -20.15
C ARG A 1013 -10.67 -26.07 -20.21
N SER A 1014 -11.84 -25.65 -19.74
CA SER A 1014 -12.26 -24.23 -19.81
C SER A 1014 -11.92 -23.40 -18.57
N LEU A 1015 -11.56 -24.03 -17.46
CA LEU A 1015 -10.99 -23.40 -16.27
C LEU A 1015 -9.48 -23.67 -16.27
N ILE A 1016 -8.69 -22.59 -16.39
CA ILE A 1016 -7.23 -22.60 -16.30
C ILE A 1016 -6.84 -21.40 -15.43
N VAL A 1017 -6.35 -21.66 -14.22
CA VAL A 1017 -6.13 -20.64 -13.18
C VAL A 1017 -5.00 -19.67 -13.56
N SER A 1018 -4.00 -20.11 -14.33
CA SER A 1018 -2.97 -19.21 -14.86
C SER A 1018 -3.52 -18.15 -15.81
N HIS A 1019 -4.60 -18.47 -16.55
CA HIS A 1019 -5.27 -17.54 -17.47
C HIS A 1019 -6.31 -16.65 -16.76
N MET A 1020 -6.82 -17.08 -15.61
CA MET A 1020 -7.91 -16.41 -14.88
C MET A 1020 -7.40 -15.59 -13.68
N GLU A 1021 -6.50 -16.16 -12.87
CA GLU A 1021 -6.04 -15.59 -11.59
C GLU A 1021 -4.50 -15.70 -11.39
N PRO A 1022 -3.66 -15.28 -12.36
CA PRO A 1022 -2.22 -15.09 -12.12
C PRO A 1022 -1.97 -14.02 -11.04
N PHE A 1023 -0.73 -13.83 -10.59
CA PHE A 1023 -0.41 -12.66 -9.76
C PHE A 1023 -0.80 -11.40 -10.53
N ALA A 1024 -1.31 -10.38 -9.83
CA ALA A 1024 -1.85 -9.16 -10.43
C ALA A 1024 -3.06 -9.36 -11.37
N ALA A 1025 -3.77 -10.49 -11.31
CA ALA A 1025 -4.99 -10.68 -12.10
C ALA A 1025 -6.01 -9.58 -11.86
N ARG A 1026 -6.79 -9.22 -12.89
CA ARG A 1026 -7.88 -8.25 -12.75
C ARG A 1026 -9.11 -8.64 -13.56
N LEU A 1027 -10.26 -8.43 -12.92
CA LEU A 1027 -11.59 -8.49 -13.50
C LEU A 1027 -12.13 -7.06 -13.61
N ASP A 1028 -12.20 -6.55 -14.84
CA ASP A 1028 -12.76 -5.25 -15.17
C ASP A 1028 -14.23 -5.43 -15.60
N ILE A 1029 -15.17 -4.79 -14.90
CA ILE A 1029 -16.62 -4.79 -15.21
C ILE A 1029 -17.00 -3.39 -15.69
N GLU A 1030 -17.23 -3.23 -16.99
CA GLU A 1030 -17.54 -1.96 -17.65
C GLU A 1030 -19.05 -1.82 -17.92
N VAL A 1031 -19.61 -0.65 -17.64
CA VAL A 1031 -20.96 -0.24 -18.06
C VAL A 1031 -20.87 0.73 -19.22
N ILE A 1032 -21.20 0.26 -20.42
CA ILE A 1032 -21.01 0.99 -21.67
C ILE A 1032 -22.35 1.59 -22.12
N GLU A 1033 -22.41 2.91 -22.26
CA GLU A 1033 -23.56 3.62 -22.83
C GLU A 1033 -23.31 3.92 -24.30
N ALA A 1034 -24.24 3.48 -25.15
CA ALA A 1034 -24.17 3.60 -26.61
C ALA A 1034 -25.34 4.48 -27.14
N PRO A 1035 -25.10 5.34 -28.16
CA PRO A 1035 -26.13 6.26 -28.69
C PRO A 1035 -27.24 5.56 -29.49
N TYR A 1036 -26.97 4.33 -29.95
CA TYR A 1036 -27.87 3.44 -30.67
C TYR A 1036 -27.56 1.99 -30.23
N PRO A 1037 -28.46 1.01 -30.43
CA PRO A 1037 -28.17 -0.38 -30.09
C PRO A 1037 -27.02 -0.91 -30.95
N VAL A 1038 -26.09 -1.59 -30.31
CA VAL A 1038 -24.89 -2.17 -30.94
C VAL A 1038 -25.25 -3.49 -31.60
N LEU A 1039 -24.83 -3.70 -32.85
CA LEU A 1039 -25.10 -4.93 -33.59
C LEU A 1039 -24.42 -6.14 -32.95
N ALA A 1040 -25.13 -7.28 -32.94
CA ALA A 1040 -24.67 -8.55 -32.34
C ALA A 1040 -23.49 -9.21 -33.08
N SER A 1041 -23.29 -8.86 -34.36
CA SER A 1041 -22.01 -9.09 -35.03
C SER A 1041 -21.39 -7.77 -35.45
N ARG A 1042 -20.12 -7.62 -35.06
CA ARG A 1042 -19.28 -6.45 -35.24
C ARG A 1042 -18.44 -6.50 -36.52
N SER A 1043 -18.55 -7.58 -37.30
CA SER A 1043 -17.81 -7.83 -38.54
C SER A 1043 -18.21 -6.94 -39.74
N GLY A 1044 -19.26 -6.12 -39.60
CA GLY A 1044 -19.77 -5.22 -40.64
C GLY A 1044 -19.16 -3.81 -40.61
N SER A 1045 -19.40 -3.03 -41.67
CA SER A 1045 -18.95 -1.63 -41.78
C SER A 1045 -19.77 -0.62 -40.94
N SER A 1046 -20.82 -1.07 -40.26
CA SER A 1046 -21.54 -0.30 -39.24
C SER A 1046 -21.51 -1.08 -37.93
N ALA A 1047 -21.30 -0.38 -36.82
CA ALA A 1047 -21.38 -0.95 -35.47
C ALA A 1047 -22.80 -0.91 -34.87
N TYR A 1048 -23.72 -0.14 -35.47
CA TYR A 1048 -24.99 0.24 -34.85
C TYR A 1048 -26.21 -0.12 -35.71
N ASN A 1049 -27.31 -0.45 -35.04
CA ASN A 1049 -28.66 -0.40 -35.60
C ASN A 1049 -29.26 1.00 -35.39
N THR A 1050 -29.10 1.90 -36.36
CA THR A 1050 -29.54 3.32 -36.26
C THR A 1050 -31.05 3.54 -36.22
N THR A 1051 -31.87 2.48 -36.10
CA THR A 1051 -33.33 2.55 -35.91
C THR A 1051 -33.78 2.48 -34.45
N GLY A 1052 -32.88 2.12 -33.52
CA GLY A 1052 -33.17 2.10 -32.07
C GLY A 1052 -32.81 3.42 -31.36
N GLY A 1053 -33.01 3.45 -30.03
CA GLY A 1053 -32.55 4.52 -29.15
C GLY A 1053 -31.25 4.19 -28.40
N PRO A 1054 -30.76 5.09 -27.53
CA PRO A 1054 -29.60 4.80 -26.68
C PRO A 1054 -29.80 3.54 -25.85
N THR A 1055 -28.74 2.75 -25.66
CA THR A 1055 -28.76 1.44 -25.02
C THR A 1055 -27.56 1.30 -24.09
N LYS A 1056 -27.71 0.61 -22.95
CA LYS A 1056 -26.60 0.32 -22.03
C LYS A 1056 -26.25 -1.15 -22.05
N TYR A 1057 -24.96 -1.44 -22.04
CA TYR A 1057 -24.39 -2.78 -22.02
C TYR A 1057 -23.50 -2.95 -20.79
N VAL A 1058 -23.37 -4.19 -20.33
CA VAL A 1058 -22.32 -4.61 -19.41
C VAL A 1058 -21.31 -5.49 -20.15
N HIS A 1059 -20.05 -5.32 -19.81
CA HIS A 1059 -18.91 -5.99 -20.42
C HIS A 1059 -17.94 -6.44 -19.32
N PHE A 1060 -17.58 -7.73 -19.33
CA PHE A 1060 -16.66 -8.32 -18.36
C PHE A 1060 -15.34 -8.64 -19.07
N VAL A 1061 -14.23 -8.13 -18.58
CA VAL A 1061 -12.88 -8.38 -19.10
C VAL A 1061 -12.03 -8.98 -17.98
N LEU A 1062 -11.56 -10.22 -18.17
CA LEU A 1062 -10.68 -10.91 -17.22
C LEU A 1062 -9.29 -11.01 -17.87
N ASN A 1063 -8.28 -10.39 -17.27
CA ASN A 1063 -6.90 -10.34 -17.76
C ASN A 1063 -6.78 -9.93 -19.25
N GLN A 1064 -7.39 -8.79 -19.60
CA GLN A 1064 -7.42 -8.24 -20.96
C GLN A 1064 -8.10 -9.14 -22.01
N ARG A 1065 -9.01 -10.03 -21.59
CA ARG A 1065 -9.83 -10.85 -22.48
C ARG A 1065 -11.31 -10.81 -22.12
N THR A 1066 -12.14 -10.63 -23.13
CA THR A 1066 -13.60 -10.52 -22.98
C THR A 1066 -14.20 -11.85 -22.52
N VAL A 1067 -14.97 -11.83 -21.42
CA VAL A 1067 -15.70 -12.98 -20.87
C VAL A 1067 -17.11 -13.01 -21.49
N PRO A 1068 -17.42 -13.96 -22.40
CA PRO A 1068 -18.68 -13.93 -23.16
C PRO A 1068 -19.89 -14.32 -22.32
N LEU A 1069 -20.67 -13.32 -21.90
CA LEU A 1069 -21.75 -13.48 -20.93
C LEU A 1069 -22.86 -14.43 -21.41
N HIS A 1070 -23.16 -14.44 -22.71
CA HIS A 1070 -24.15 -15.32 -23.35
C HIS A 1070 -23.88 -16.82 -23.20
N ARG A 1071 -22.65 -17.23 -22.83
CA ARG A 1071 -22.33 -18.65 -22.58
C ARG A 1071 -22.80 -19.15 -21.23
N SER A 1072 -22.99 -18.23 -20.28
CA SER A 1072 -23.43 -18.53 -18.91
C SER A 1072 -24.86 -18.09 -18.65
N PHE A 1073 -25.33 -17.06 -19.37
CA PHE A 1073 -26.65 -16.45 -19.24
C PHE A 1073 -27.41 -16.54 -20.58
N PRO A 1074 -28.25 -17.56 -20.81
CA PRO A 1074 -28.98 -17.76 -22.07
C PRO A 1074 -29.94 -16.62 -22.45
N GLU A 1075 -30.28 -15.74 -21.50
CA GLU A 1075 -31.07 -14.54 -21.69
C GLU A 1075 -30.28 -13.43 -22.41
N CYS A 1076 -28.95 -13.41 -22.27
CA CYS A 1076 -28.09 -12.50 -23.00
C CYS A 1076 -27.99 -12.94 -24.48
N GLU A 1077 -28.14 -11.97 -25.39
CA GLU A 1077 -28.00 -12.21 -26.84
C GLU A 1077 -26.65 -12.87 -27.19
N VAL A 1078 -26.63 -13.81 -28.13
CA VAL A 1078 -25.39 -14.40 -28.64
C VAL A 1078 -24.71 -13.38 -29.55
N ARG A 1079 -23.58 -12.84 -29.08
CA ARG A 1079 -22.85 -11.72 -29.71
C ARG A 1079 -21.37 -12.02 -29.85
N ASP A 1080 -20.75 -11.55 -30.94
CA ASP A 1080 -19.30 -11.72 -31.16
C ASP A 1080 -18.41 -10.78 -30.32
N ASP A 1081 -19.00 -9.72 -29.75
CA ASP A 1081 -18.39 -8.86 -28.72
C ASP A 1081 -18.58 -9.37 -27.28
N GLY A 1082 -19.31 -10.46 -27.05
CA GLY A 1082 -19.48 -11.05 -25.72
C GLY A 1082 -20.26 -10.21 -24.68
N TRP A 1083 -20.70 -8.99 -25.03
CA TRP A 1083 -21.43 -8.07 -24.14
C TRP A 1083 -22.83 -8.61 -23.80
N CYS A 1084 -23.47 -8.04 -22.78
CA CYS A 1084 -24.90 -8.24 -22.53
C CYS A 1084 -25.61 -6.90 -22.33
N ASP A 1085 -26.88 -6.81 -22.71
CA ASP A 1085 -27.74 -5.68 -22.35
C ASP A 1085 -27.84 -5.55 -20.81
N LEU A 1086 -27.73 -4.33 -20.31
CA LEU A 1086 -27.63 -4.09 -18.85
C LEU A 1086 -28.91 -4.49 -18.12
N GLU A 1087 -30.09 -4.17 -18.67
CA GLU A 1087 -31.37 -4.52 -18.02
C GLU A 1087 -31.57 -6.05 -17.97
N THR A 1088 -31.14 -6.74 -19.03
CA THR A 1088 -31.15 -8.21 -19.13
C THR A 1088 -30.19 -8.86 -18.14
N PHE A 1089 -28.95 -8.36 -18.06
CA PHE A 1089 -27.97 -8.82 -17.07
C PHE A 1089 -28.48 -8.64 -15.63
N MET A 1090 -29.02 -7.46 -15.29
CA MET A 1090 -29.50 -7.18 -13.93
C MET A 1090 -30.65 -8.13 -13.53
N LYS A 1091 -31.54 -8.51 -14.45
CA LYS A 1091 -32.58 -9.53 -14.20
C LYS A 1091 -31.99 -10.91 -13.90
N VAL A 1092 -30.98 -11.34 -14.66
CA VAL A 1092 -30.30 -12.63 -14.45
C VAL A 1092 -29.52 -12.64 -13.13
N GLN A 1093 -28.97 -11.51 -12.71
CA GLN A 1093 -28.17 -11.42 -11.49
C GLN A 1093 -29.01 -11.30 -10.20
N GLN A 1094 -30.25 -10.80 -10.27
CA GLN A 1094 -31.17 -10.73 -9.13
C GLN A 1094 -31.46 -12.11 -8.49
N THR A 1095 -31.37 -13.21 -9.23
CA THR A 1095 -31.57 -14.58 -8.69
C THR A 1095 -30.36 -15.13 -7.93
N LYS A 1096 -29.17 -14.53 -8.11
CA LYS A 1096 -27.89 -15.16 -7.71
C LYS A 1096 -27.71 -15.29 -6.20
N LEU A 1097 -28.31 -14.40 -5.42
CA LEU A 1097 -28.32 -14.49 -3.95
C LEU A 1097 -29.06 -15.75 -3.47
N ALA A 1098 -30.16 -16.12 -4.13
CA ALA A 1098 -30.89 -17.36 -3.85
C ALA A 1098 -30.14 -18.59 -4.38
N GLU A 1099 -29.57 -18.51 -5.60
CA GLU A 1099 -28.74 -19.60 -6.18
C GLU A 1099 -27.47 -19.92 -5.37
N ALA A 1100 -26.99 -19.01 -4.53
CA ALA A 1100 -25.84 -19.25 -3.66
C ALA A 1100 -26.17 -20.06 -2.40
N GLU A 1101 -27.47 -20.23 -2.09
CA GLU A 1101 -28.00 -20.91 -0.89
C GLU A 1101 -27.25 -20.53 0.40
N TYR A 1102 -26.85 -19.27 0.55
CA TYR A 1102 -25.75 -18.81 1.43
C TYR A 1102 -25.76 -19.43 2.84
N ASP A 1103 -26.89 -19.39 3.54
CA ASP A 1103 -27.01 -19.91 4.91
C ASP A 1103 -26.79 -21.44 4.98
N TRP A 1104 -27.33 -22.18 3.99
CA TRP A 1104 -27.15 -23.62 3.88
C TRP A 1104 -25.72 -23.96 3.45
N SER A 1105 -25.18 -23.27 2.45
CA SER A 1105 -23.80 -23.42 2.01
C SER A 1105 -22.81 -23.23 3.19
N CYS A 1106 -22.96 -22.16 3.97
CA CYS A 1106 -21.97 -21.76 4.98
C CYS A 1106 -22.14 -22.36 6.38
N TRP A 1107 -23.36 -22.67 6.83
CA TRP A 1107 -23.64 -23.26 8.15
C TRP A 1107 -24.53 -24.51 8.13
N GLY A 1108 -24.97 -24.97 6.96
CA GLY A 1108 -25.70 -26.22 6.79
C GLY A 1108 -24.89 -27.46 7.14
N SER A 1109 -25.58 -28.55 7.43
CA SER A 1109 -25.01 -29.83 7.87
C SER A 1109 -25.15 -30.90 6.78
N TYR A 1110 -24.32 -30.81 5.74
CA TYR A 1110 -24.27 -31.76 4.63
C TYR A 1110 -23.01 -32.65 4.70
N PRO A 1111 -23.02 -33.88 4.14
CA PRO A 1111 -21.84 -34.74 4.08
C PRO A 1111 -20.80 -34.21 3.08
N ALA A 1112 -19.53 -34.50 3.33
CA ALA A 1112 -18.49 -34.36 2.32
C ALA A 1112 -18.76 -35.37 1.18
N VAL A 1113 -18.61 -34.92 -0.08
CA VAL A 1113 -18.84 -35.73 -1.28
C VAL A 1113 -17.57 -35.82 -2.14
N PRO A 1114 -17.45 -36.84 -3.02
CA PRO A 1114 -16.34 -36.91 -3.98
C PRO A 1114 -16.28 -35.68 -4.88
N TYR A 1115 -15.07 -35.28 -5.27
CA TYR A 1115 -14.86 -34.21 -6.26
C TYR A 1115 -15.63 -34.49 -7.56
N GLY A 1116 -16.21 -33.45 -8.16
CA GLY A 1116 -17.11 -33.57 -9.33
C GLY A 1116 -18.57 -33.95 -9.01
N THR A 1117 -18.91 -34.31 -7.77
CA THR A 1117 -20.32 -34.53 -7.36
C THR A 1117 -21.11 -33.22 -7.29
N ILE A 1118 -20.44 -32.12 -6.96
CA ILE A 1118 -20.97 -30.76 -6.97
C ILE A 1118 -20.60 -30.09 -8.30
N THR A 1119 -21.52 -29.33 -8.88
CA THR A 1119 -21.40 -28.77 -10.25
C THR A 1119 -21.96 -27.35 -10.41
N ASP A 1120 -22.44 -26.72 -9.32
CA ASP A 1120 -23.07 -25.38 -9.35
C ASP A 1120 -22.60 -24.46 -8.21
N GLY A 1121 -21.48 -24.79 -7.54
CA GLY A 1121 -20.88 -23.97 -6.47
C GLY A 1121 -21.67 -23.93 -5.14
N VAL A 1122 -22.57 -24.90 -4.92
CA VAL A 1122 -23.43 -25.07 -3.73
C VAL A 1122 -23.51 -26.55 -3.33
N PRO A 1123 -23.91 -26.89 -2.08
CA PRO A 1123 -23.97 -28.28 -1.63
C PRO A 1123 -25.06 -29.07 -2.35
N VAL A 1124 -24.95 -30.41 -2.32
CA VAL A 1124 -26.06 -31.27 -2.75
C VAL A 1124 -27.20 -31.13 -1.72
N ALA A 1125 -28.35 -30.62 -2.16
CA ALA A 1125 -29.54 -30.44 -1.33
C ALA A 1125 -29.99 -31.74 -0.64
N GLU A 1126 -30.68 -31.62 0.50
CA GLU A 1126 -31.27 -32.78 1.17
C GLU A 1126 -32.21 -33.57 0.23
N PRO A 1127 -32.33 -34.90 0.40
CA PRO A 1127 -33.34 -35.72 -0.29
C PRO A 1127 -34.81 -35.33 -0.01
N THR A 1128 -35.05 -34.34 0.86
CA THR A 1128 -36.33 -34.00 1.48
C THR A 1128 -36.91 -32.64 1.07
N GLY A 1129 -36.83 -32.33 -0.23
CA GLY A 1129 -37.80 -31.46 -0.89
C GLY A 1129 -37.32 -30.06 -1.29
N ARG A 1130 -37.07 -29.87 -2.60
CA ARG A 1130 -37.08 -28.54 -3.21
C ARG A 1130 -38.48 -27.94 -3.10
N PHE A 1131 -38.62 -26.82 -2.41
CA PHE A 1131 -39.77 -25.94 -2.62
C PHE A 1131 -39.60 -25.24 -3.96
N ALA A 1132 -40.32 -25.70 -4.97
CA ALA A 1132 -40.43 -24.96 -6.23
C ALA A 1132 -41.20 -23.67 -5.98
N VAL A 1133 -40.56 -22.52 -6.25
CA VAL A 1133 -41.24 -21.23 -6.31
C VAL A 1133 -41.76 -21.05 -7.73
N GLU A 1134 -42.94 -21.61 -8.00
CA GLU A 1134 -43.76 -21.19 -9.13
C GLU A 1134 -44.44 -19.85 -8.80
N GLU A 1135 -44.39 -18.93 -9.77
CA GLU A 1135 -45.17 -17.67 -9.92
C GLU A 1135 -45.68 -16.94 -8.66
N LEU A 1136 -45.08 -15.77 -8.38
CA LEU A 1136 -45.78 -14.61 -7.80
C LEU A 1136 -45.16 -13.27 -8.26
#